data_AF-A0A2D9GBP8-F1
#
_entry.id   AF-A0A2D9GBP8-F1
#
_cell.length_a   1.000
_cell.length_b   1.000
_cell.length_c   1.000
_cell.angle_alpha   90.00
_cell.angle_beta   90.00
_cell.angle_gamma   90.00
#
_symmetry.space_group_name_H-M   'P 1'
#
loop_
_entity.id
_entity.type
_entity.pdbx_description
1 polymer ?
#
loop_
_entity_poly.entity_id
_entity_poly.type
_entity_poly.pdbx_seq_one_letter_code
_entity_poly.pdbx_strand_id
1 'polypeptide(L)'
;MEQKYLDIIYTQDLWTSIQLAESFAVETSLGESKLDLSQLKDGIVTYEDEITQESIENTEFRYWDSNGEEKVMKINPSLETSRNIYKLLLDRVLKAEDYITISSSIKENLNDKDWALEICKTAQSKCNTIWDYDKTIRMFIDLLFPSVFCQETKKYSRYKQVKKSDKDLLEKMISEAKKIAVETIDFLRLAELVITYEIEQVFPETLNPILEIASDKSRSVSDVLDIAYFYLTWHKEGREDADQYFKKAESLCLDSEDYKSIAEKICEALDGEDMELEEYINLKYRDWIRELINKASNTTFQSYERDNLIYFAEDEYGLNDSEFARVLKQGFTIHPMLSHENILTQSTIEKITQMDSRYEVLSLSDELCENKQIDEARELLRLCELCSYRPTDLISLADNISNENYLSDLEWAKEVYKKAINLSCSTSDLLGLASNISNEYGPFKDNKWAKEILVKAHNLCVTFDDYNRLSNEIYTVFVDSKWALEVLTTGEKYARTSFDFKELGAHYSGGYNMDPIDMKKAKDYFHISVEKIQENIDLYEITRHVSKDLKDEKWAKELCEMQLDSNKGFHNLDPYNLVNLANLVNVNLNDKDFAKQIFIKALEISINDNELVDYILDEVQNEWGYNDKVLADEFRKKYKK
;
A
#
# COMPACT_ATOMS: atom_id res chain seq x y z
N MET A 1 -36.92 -18.86 -11.06
CA MET A 1 -36.34 -18.49 -9.75
C MET A 1 -37.37 -17.65 -9.02
N GLU A 2 -37.62 -17.89 -7.74
CA GLU A 2 -38.61 -17.12 -6.96
C GLU A 2 -38.14 -15.68 -6.70
N GLN A 3 -39.07 -14.72 -6.72
CA GLN A 3 -38.76 -13.29 -6.56
C GLN A 3 -37.95 -12.98 -5.29
N LYS A 4 -38.27 -13.67 -4.19
CA LYS A 4 -37.58 -13.51 -2.90
C LYS A 4 -36.06 -13.77 -2.98
N TYR A 5 -35.61 -14.65 -3.87
CA TYR A 5 -34.18 -14.91 -4.08
C TYR A 5 -33.53 -13.81 -4.91
N LEU A 6 -34.23 -13.31 -5.93
CA LEU A 6 -33.76 -12.17 -6.72
C LEU A 6 -33.59 -10.93 -5.84
N ASP A 7 -34.54 -10.68 -4.94
CA ASP A 7 -34.47 -9.54 -4.03
C ASP A 7 -33.21 -9.62 -3.14
N ILE A 8 -32.88 -10.78 -2.59
CA ILE A 8 -31.62 -10.99 -1.83
C ILE A 8 -30.41 -10.74 -2.74
N ILE A 9 -30.39 -11.36 -3.92
CA ILE A 9 -29.26 -11.26 -4.86
C ILE A 9 -28.99 -9.81 -5.28
N TYR A 10 -30.00 -8.96 -5.42
CA TYR A 10 -29.81 -7.57 -5.88
C TYR A 10 -29.69 -6.55 -4.75
N THR A 11 -30.13 -6.86 -3.53
CA THR A 11 -30.13 -5.91 -2.40
C THR A 11 -29.05 -6.18 -1.36
N GLN A 12 -28.54 -7.42 -1.29
CA GLN A 12 -27.50 -7.82 -0.34
C GLN A 12 -26.10 -7.78 -0.97
N ASP A 13 -25.10 -7.76 -0.11
CA ASP A 13 -23.70 -7.85 -0.50
C ASP A 13 -23.38 -9.19 -1.18
N LEU A 14 -22.23 -9.24 -1.85
CA LEU A 14 -21.83 -10.41 -2.64
C LEU A 14 -21.66 -11.65 -1.77
N TRP A 15 -21.11 -11.53 -0.57
CA TRP A 15 -20.85 -12.67 0.31
C TRP A 15 -22.15 -13.33 0.78
N THR A 16 -23.12 -12.54 1.25
CA THR A 16 -24.46 -13.04 1.61
C THR A 16 -25.15 -13.72 0.42
N SER A 17 -24.95 -13.20 -0.79
CA SER A 17 -25.51 -13.77 -2.01
C SER A 17 -24.82 -15.09 -2.42
N ILE A 18 -23.51 -15.22 -2.18
CA ILE A 18 -22.74 -16.45 -2.40
C ILE A 18 -23.20 -17.52 -1.40
N GLN A 19 -23.33 -17.17 -0.12
CA GLN A 19 -23.85 -18.10 0.89
C GLN A 19 -25.25 -18.61 0.56
N LEU A 20 -26.10 -17.77 -0.03
CA LEU A 20 -27.38 -18.22 -0.55
C LEU A 20 -27.16 -19.30 -1.62
N ALA A 21 -26.27 -19.08 -2.59
CA ALA A 21 -25.96 -20.09 -3.62
C ALA A 21 -25.40 -21.40 -3.04
N GLU A 22 -24.51 -21.31 -2.05
CA GLU A 22 -23.90 -22.44 -1.33
C GLU A 22 -24.94 -23.24 -0.56
N SER A 23 -25.90 -22.57 0.08
CA SER A 23 -26.98 -23.21 0.82
C SER A 23 -27.92 -24.04 -0.10
N PHE A 24 -27.99 -23.72 -1.39
CA PHE A 24 -28.68 -24.54 -2.39
C PHE A 24 -27.82 -25.69 -2.94
N ALA A 25 -26.50 -25.65 -2.73
CA ALA A 25 -25.54 -26.64 -3.22
C ALA A 25 -25.27 -27.79 -2.23
N VAL A 26 -25.94 -27.83 -1.07
CA VAL A 26 -25.73 -28.82 0.01
C VAL A 26 -25.83 -30.30 -0.46
N GLU A 27 -26.48 -30.58 -1.59
CA GLU A 27 -26.52 -31.92 -2.21
C GLU A 27 -25.14 -32.47 -2.64
N THR A 28 -24.14 -31.64 -2.95
CA THR A 28 -22.82 -32.08 -3.46
C THR A 28 -21.84 -32.48 -2.35
N SER A 29 -21.94 -31.87 -1.17
CA SER A 29 -21.22 -32.30 0.04
C SER A 29 -21.59 -33.73 0.50
N LEU A 30 -22.69 -34.28 -0.01
CA LEU A 30 -23.19 -35.64 0.27
C LEU A 30 -22.68 -36.72 -0.69
N GLY A 31 -22.01 -36.35 -1.78
CA GLY A 31 -21.56 -37.30 -2.82
C GLY A 31 -20.22 -37.98 -2.53
N GLU A 32 -19.35 -37.36 -1.74
CA GLU A 32 -17.97 -37.83 -1.50
C GLU A 32 -17.79 -38.66 -0.23
N SER A 33 -18.84 -38.83 0.62
CA SER A 33 -18.80 -39.77 1.75
C SER A 33 -19.01 -41.23 1.36
N LYS A 34 -19.19 -41.57 0.07
CA LYS A 34 -19.07 -42.95 -0.40
C LYS A 34 -17.59 -43.33 -0.53
N LEU A 35 -16.97 -43.57 0.62
CA LEU A 35 -15.71 -44.30 0.71
C LEU A 35 -15.83 -45.63 -0.06
N ASP A 36 -14.84 -45.93 -0.90
CA ASP A 36 -14.67 -47.24 -1.52
C ASP A 36 -14.37 -48.28 -0.42
N LEU A 37 -15.41 -49.02 -0.01
CA LEU A 37 -15.37 -50.04 1.04
C LEU A 37 -14.51 -51.27 0.69
N SER A 38 -13.82 -51.29 -0.45
CA SER A 38 -12.94 -52.39 -0.84
C SER A 38 -11.57 -52.40 -0.12
N GLN A 39 -11.25 -51.40 0.72
CA GLN A 39 -9.95 -51.29 1.40
C GLN A 39 -9.96 -51.23 2.94
N LEU A 40 -11.07 -51.51 3.62
CA LEU A 40 -11.11 -51.50 5.09
C LEU A 40 -10.68 -52.87 5.68
N LYS A 41 -9.39 -52.99 6.01
CA LYS A 41 -8.90 -53.89 7.04
C LYS A 41 -8.62 -53.07 8.30
N ASP A 42 -9.07 -53.62 9.42
CA ASP A 42 -8.82 -53.20 10.79
C ASP A 42 -9.66 -52.01 11.27
N GLY A 43 -10.74 -52.37 11.96
CA GLY A 43 -11.78 -51.46 12.40
C GLY A 43 -11.27 -50.35 13.31
N ILE A 44 -11.52 -49.12 12.88
CA ILE A 44 -11.63 -47.93 13.71
C ILE A 44 -12.91 -47.23 13.25
N VAL A 45 -13.81 -46.99 14.19
CA VAL A 45 -15.06 -46.26 13.97
C VAL A 45 -14.78 -44.76 14.09
N THR A 46 -15.18 -43.96 13.10
CA THR A 46 -15.35 -42.51 13.25
C THR A 46 -16.72 -42.09 12.72
N TYR A 47 -17.36 -41.18 13.45
CA TYR A 47 -18.75 -40.73 13.31
C TYR A 47 -19.11 -40.31 11.88
N GLU A 48 -20.17 -40.93 11.33
CA GLU A 48 -20.91 -40.47 10.16
C GLU A 48 -22.33 -40.08 10.62
N ASP A 49 -22.67 -38.79 10.55
CA ASP A 49 -24.08 -38.39 10.58
C ASP A 49 -24.61 -38.48 9.14
N GLU A 50 -25.37 -39.54 8.85
CA GLU A 50 -26.17 -39.63 7.61
C GLU A 50 -27.20 -38.49 7.61
N ILE A 51 -27.02 -37.49 6.73
CA ILE A 51 -28.02 -36.42 6.54
C ILE A 51 -29.28 -37.03 5.92
N THR A 52 -30.38 -37.04 6.68
CA THR A 52 -31.66 -37.60 6.27
C THR A 52 -32.41 -36.66 5.30
N GLN A 53 -33.37 -37.19 4.53
CA GLN A 53 -34.26 -36.38 3.69
C GLN A 53 -35.05 -35.34 4.50
N GLU A 54 -35.29 -35.60 5.79
CA GLU A 54 -35.86 -34.67 6.76
C GLU A 54 -34.92 -33.49 7.11
N SER A 55 -33.60 -33.68 7.04
CA SER A 55 -32.61 -32.61 7.23
C SER A 55 -32.57 -31.67 6.01
N ILE A 56 -32.67 -32.22 4.80
CA ILE A 56 -32.77 -31.44 3.54
C ILE A 56 -34.04 -30.59 3.53
N GLU A 57 -35.18 -31.17 3.93
CA GLU A 57 -36.49 -30.48 4.00
C GLU A 57 -36.55 -29.37 5.07
N ASN A 58 -35.60 -29.34 6.01
CA ASN A 58 -35.48 -28.33 7.07
C ASN A 58 -34.29 -27.38 6.89
N THR A 59 -33.71 -27.30 5.69
CA THR A 59 -32.60 -26.38 5.42
C THR A 59 -33.06 -24.92 5.55
N GLU A 60 -32.38 -24.15 6.39
CA GLU A 60 -32.67 -22.73 6.64
C GLU A 60 -31.49 -21.87 6.19
N PHE A 61 -31.77 -20.82 5.42
CA PHE A 61 -30.84 -19.76 5.09
C PHE A 61 -31.11 -18.54 5.98
N ARG A 62 -30.06 -18.00 6.59
CA ARG A 62 -30.13 -16.85 7.50
C ARG A 62 -29.40 -15.66 6.88
N TYR A 63 -30.02 -14.49 6.93
CA TYR A 63 -29.43 -13.25 6.44
C TYR A 63 -29.93 -12.06 7.24
N TRP A 64 -29.24 -10.92 7.16
CA TRP A 64 -29.64 -9.68 7.81
C TRP A 64 -30.32 -8.76 6.78
N ASP A 65 -31.48 -8.20 7.12
CA ASP A 65 -32.17 -7.26 6.22
C ASP A 65 -31.58 -5.83 6.30
N SER A 66 -32.09 -4.91 5.48
CA SER A 66 -31.63 -3.52 5.44
C SER A 66 -31.85 -2.74 6.74
N ASN A 67 -32.62 -3.27 7.69
CA ASN A 67 -32.86 -2.68 9.01
C ASN A 67 -31.97 -3.31 10.08
N GLY A 68 -31.08 -4.24 9.71
CA GLY A 68 -30.24 -4.98 10.64
C GLY A 68 -30.99 -6.04 11.44
N GLU A 69 -32.12 -6.56 10.94
CA GLU A 69 -32.84 -7.67 11.56
C GLU A 69 -32.46 -9.01 10.90
N GLU A 70 -32.17 -10.05 11.70
CA GLU A 70 -31.96 -11.41 11.21
C GLU A 70 -33.27 -11.98 10.66
N LYS A 71 -33.23 -12.45 9.41
CA LYS A 71 -34.31 -13.16 8.72
C LYS A 71 -33.89 -14.60 8.46
N VAL A 72 -34.84 -15.51 8.65
CA VAL A 72 -34.66 -16.94 8.39
C VAL A 72 -35.60 -17.36 7.27
N MET A 73 -35.07 -18.03 6.26
CA MET A 73 -35.82 -18.52 5.11
C MET A 73 -35.64 -20.02 4.96
N LYS A 74 -36.76 -20.75 4.86
CA LYS A 74 -36.71 -22.16 4.46
C LYS A 74 -36.36 -22.27 2.98
N ILE A 75 -35.34 -23.05 2.68
CA ILE A 75 -34.87 -23.32 1.33
C ILE A 75 -34.95 -24.82 1.05
N ASN A 76 -35.22 -25.16 -0.20
CA ASN A 76 -35.14 -26.54 -0.68
C ASN A 76 -33.89 -26.66 -1.56
N PRO A 77 -32.83 -27.36 -1.12
CA PRO A 77 -31.60 -27.50 -1.89
C PRO A 77 -31.84 -27.96 -3.32
N SER A 78 -31.09 -27.39 -4.26
CA SER A 78 -31.24 -27.66 -5.68
C SER A 78 -30.00 -27.16 -6.41
N LEU A 79 -29.22 -28.09 -6.97
CA LEU A 79 -28.02 -27.76 -7.75
C LEU A 79 -28.34 -26.86 -8.96
N GLU A 80 -29.50 -27.05 -9.58
CA GLU A 80 -29.95 -26.18 -10.68
C GLU A 80 -30.22 -24.75 -10.19
N THR A 81 -30.84 -24.60 -9.02
CA THR A 81 -31.08 -23.29 -8.42
C THR A 81 -29.77 -22.62 -8.02
N SER A 82 -28.85 -23.34 -7.37
CA SER A 82 -27.51 -22.84 -7.05
C SER A 82 -26.76 -22.35 -8.29
N ARG A 83 -26.72 -23.15 -9.36
CA ARG A 83 -26.11 -22.77 -10.66
C ARG A 83 -26.74 -21.51 -11.25
N ASN A 84 -28.06 -21.37 -11.15
CA ASN A 84 -28.74 -20.18 -11.66
C ASN A 84 -28.45 -18.94 -10.81
N ILE A 85 -28.29 -19.08 -9.50
CA ILE A 85 -27.88 -17.98 -8.61
C ILE A 85 -26.46 -17.53 -8.98
N TYR A 86 -25.49 -18.44 -9.08
CA TYR A 86 -24.13 -18.08 -9.49
C TYR A 86 -24.07 -17.36 -10.85
N LYS A 87 -24.89 -17.76 -11.83
CA LYS A 87 -24.98 -17.03 -13.12
C LYS A 87 -25.43 -15.58 -12.93
N LEU A 88 -26.44 -15.34 -12.11
CA LEU A 88 -26.89 -13.97 -11.80
C LEU A 88 -25.83 -13.17 -11.04
N LEU A 89 -25.05 -13.82 -10.17
CA LEU A 89 -23.94 -13.17 -9.49
C LEU A 89 -22.86 -12.74 -10.49
N LEU A 90 -22.53 -13.61 -11.45
CA LEU A 90 -21.55 -13.30 -12.50
C LEU A 90 -21.96 -12.10 -13.37
N ASP A 91 -23.27 -11.90 -13.59
CA ASP A 91 -23.78 -10.74 -14.34
C ASP A 91 -23.62 -9.41 -13.59
N ARG A 92 -23.44 -9.44 -12.26
CA ARG A 92 -23.33 -8.25 -11.39
C ARG A 92 -21.87 -7.84 -11.11
N VAL A 93 -20.95 -8.80 -11.09
CA VAL A 93 -19.59 -8.57 -10.59
C VAL A 93 -18.65 -7.94 -11.63
N LEU A 94 -17.80 -7.03 -11.17
CA LEU A 94 -16.92 -6.23 -12.04
C LEU A 94 -15.42 -6.43 -11.75
N LYS A 95 -15.06 -6.77 -10.50
CA LYS A 95 -13.66 -6.87 -10.05
C LYS A 95 -13.17 -8.31 -10.11
N ALA A 96 -11.88 -8.50 -10.42
CA ALA A 96 -11.28 -9.84 -10.53
C ALA A 96 -11.50 -10.70 -9.26
N GLU A 97 -11.36 -10.09 -8.07
CA GLU A 97 -11.56 -10.76 -6.79
C GLU A 97 -12.93 -11.43 -6.66
N ASP A 98 -14.00 -10.76 -7.10
CA ASP A 98 -15.36 -11.32 -7.05
C ASP A 98 -15.47 -12.59 -7.91
N TYR A 99 -14.89 -12.57 -9.11
CA TYR A 99 -14.83 -13.75 -9.99
C TYR A 99 -14.04 -14.88 -9.35
N ILE A 100 -12.94 -14.59 -8.64
CA ILE A 100 -12.13 -15.61 -7.94
C ILE A 100 -12.90 -16.22 -6.77
N THR A 101 -13.59 -15.41 -5.97
CA THR A 101 -14.43 -15.89 -4.86
C THR A 101 -15.54 -16.79 -5.37
N ILE A 102 -16.25 -16.37 -6.43
CA ILE A 102 -17.28 -17.21 -7.07
C ILE A 102 -16.68 -18.49 -7.64
N SER A 103 -15.50 -18.41 -8.29
CA SER A 103 -14.79 -19.57 -8.83
C SER A 103 -14.42 -20.58 -7.74
N SER A 104 -13.90 -20.13 -6.59
CA SER A 104 -13.60 -21.01 -5.45
C SER A 104 -14.85 -21.68 -4.92
N SER A 105 -15.92 -20.89 -4.73
CA SER A 105 -17.19 -21.40 -4.21
C SER A 105 -17.83 -22.43 -5.16
N ILE A 106 -17.74 -22.24 -6.48
CA ILE A 106 -18.20 -23.24 -7.48
C ILE A 106 -17.34 -24.50 -7.46
N LYS A 107 -16.01 -24.36 -7.36
CA LYS A 107 -15.08 -25.49 -7.24
C LYS A 107 -15.39 -26.33 -6.00
N GLU A 108 -15.63 -25.70 -4.86
CA GLU A 108 -15.84 -26.36 -3.58
C GLU A 108 -17.27 -26.91 -3.46
N ASN A 109 -18.28 -26.11 -3.78
CA ASN A 109 -19.68 -26.45 -3.49
C ASN A 109 -20.38 -27.16 -4.65
N LEU A 110 -19.98 -26.95 -5.91
CA LEU A 110 -20.58 -27.64 -7.08
C LEU A 110 -19.67 -28.71 -7.69
N ASN A 111 -18.41 -28.79 -7.24
CA ASN A 111 -17.37 -29.66 -7.82
C ASN A 111 -17.21 -29.51 -9.35
N ASP A 112 -17.58 -28.34 -9.89
CA ASP A 112 -17.55 -28.04 -11.33
C ASP A 112 -16.27 -27.27 -11.68
N LYS A 113 -15.16 -28.02 -11.73
CA LYS A 113 -13.82 -27.45 -11.97
C LYS A 113 -13.68 -26.81 -13.35
N ASP A 114 -14.35 -27.36 -14.36
CA ASP A 114 -14.34 -26.79 -15.71
C ASP A 114 -15.02 -25.43 -15.73
N TRP A 115 -16.17 -25.29 -15.06
CA TRP A 115 -16.85 -24.01 -14.97
C TRP A 115 -16.08 -22.99 -14.13
N ALA A 116 -15.54 -23.41 -12.98
CA ALA A 116 -14.66 -22.57 -12.17
C ALA A 116 -13.45 -22.08 -12.97
N LEU A 117 -12.84 -22.95 -13.78
CA LEU A 117 -11.72 -22.58 -14.65
C LEU A 117 -12.11 -21.51 -15.68
N GLU A 118 -13.28 -21.61 -16.33
CA GLU A 118 -13.75 -20.59 -17.28
C GLU A 118 -14.06 -19.24 -16.60
N ILE A 119 -14.55 -19.25 -15.36
CA ILE A 119 -14.75 -18.03 -14.56
C ILE A 119 -13.39 -17.39 -14.23
N CYS A 120 -12.41 -18.20 -13.81
CA CYS A 120 -11.05 -17.73 -13.54
C CYS A 120 -10.38 -17.13 -14.80
N LYS A 121 -10.60 -17.72 -15.98
CA LYS A 121 -10.16 -17.14 -17.27
C LYS A 121 -10.80 -15.78 -17.54
N THR A 122 -12.05 -15.59 -17.12
CA THR A 122 -12.74 -14.29 -17.25
C THR A 122 -12.15 -13.26 -16.29
N ALA A 123 -11.79 -13.68 -15.07
CA ALA A 123 -11.14 -12.84 -14.06
C ALA A 123 -9.82 -12.22 -14.55
N GLN A 124 -9.06 -12.93 -15.40
CA GLN A 124 -7.84 -12.41 -16.04
C GLN A 124 -8.07 -11.07 -16.76
N SER A 125 -9.20 -10.91 -17.43
CA SER A 125 -9.54 -9.65 -18.15
C SER A 125 -9.95 -8.49 -17.22
N LYS A 126 -10.14 -8.77 -15.93
CA LYS A 126 -10.55 -7.82 -14.90
C LYS A 126 -9.44 -7.46 -13.93
N CYS A 127 -8.26 -8.08 -14.08
CA CYS A 127 -7.10 -7.81 -13.23
C CYS A 127 -6.53 -6.42 -13.53
N ASN A 128 -6.40 -5.59 -12.50
CA ASN A 128 -5.85 -4.24 -12.60
C ASN A 128 -4.64 -4.02 -11.68
N THR A 129 -4.46 -4.88 -10.68
CA THR A 129 -3.40 -4.81 -9.68
C THR A 129 -2.57 -6.09 -9.67
N ILE A 130 -1.37 -6.03 -9.09
CA ILE A 130 -0.54 -7.22 -8.87
C ILE A 130 -1.25 -8.26 -8.00
N TRP A 131 -2.04 -7.81 -7.02
CA TRP A 131 -2.83 -8.65 -6.14
C TRP A 131 -3.94 -9.40 -6.88
N ASP A 132 -4.59 -8.76 -7.85
CA ASP A 132 -5.56 -9.43 -8.72
C ASP A 132 -4.91 -10.58 -9.48
N TYR A 133 -3.72 -10.31 -10.07
CA TYR A 133 -2.96 -11.33 -10.79
C TYR A 133 -2.48 -12.45 -9.85
N ASP A 134 -1.97 -12.13 -8.67
CA ASP A 134 -1.54 -13.14 -7.68
C ASP A 134 -2.69 -14.10 -7.32
N LYS A 135 -3.84 -13.56 -6.90
CA LYS A 135 -5.03 -14.38 -6.56
C LYS A 135 -5.52 -15.18 -7.76
N THR A 136 -5.58 -14.55 -8.94
CA THR A 136 -6.07 -15.21 -10.16
C THR A 136 -5.13 -16.31 -10.62
N ILE A 137 -3.81 -16.10 -10.60
CA ILE A 137 -2.79 -17.10 -10.95
C ILE A 137 -2.86 -18.28 -9.98
N ARG A 138 -2.91 -18.03 -8.67
CA ARG A 138 -3.03 -19.09 -7.65
C ARG A 138 -4.27 -19.94 -7.89
N MET A 139 -5.43 -19.32 -8.03
CA MET A 139 -6.69 -20.02 -8.31
C MET A 139 -6.62 -20.80 -9.64
N PHE A 140 -6.08 -20.20 -10.69
CA PHE A 140 -5.92 -20.83 -12.00
C PHE A 140 -5.05 -22.08 -11.92
N ILE A 141 -3.89 -21.98 -11.25
CA ILE A 141 -2.97 -23.10 -11.05
C ILE A 141 -3.63 -24.17 -10.17
N ASP A 142 -4.29 -23.81 -9.07
CA ASP A 142 -4.98 -24.76 -8.18
C ASP A 142 -6.11 -25.52 -8.91
N LEU A 143 -6.78 -24.89 -9.88
CA LEU A 143 -7.80 -25.53 -10.72
C LEU A 143 -7.18 -26.48 -11.75
N LEU A 144 -6.02 -26.12 -12.31
CA LEU A 144 -5.25 -26.99 -13.20
C LEU A 144 -4.59 -28.16 -12.45
N PHE A 145 -4.22 -27.95 -11.18
CA PHE A 145 -3.46 -28.89 -10.35
C PHE A 145 -4.01 -28.95 -8.91
N PRO A 146 -5.13 -29.66 -8.67
CA PRO A 146 -5.71 -29.78 -7.33
C PRO A 146 -4.69 -30.32 -6.31
N SER A 147 -4.49 -29.57 -5.22
CA SER A 147 -3.39 -29.65 -4.26
C SER A 147 -3.38 -30.87 -3.33
N VAL A 148 -4.16 -31.93 -3.59
CA VAL A 148 -4.15 -33.10 -2.71
C VAL A 148 -2.91 -33.95 -2.98
N PHE A 149 -1.90 -33.75 -2.12
CA PHE A 149 -0.79 -34.65 -1.80
C PHE A 149 0.10 -35.11 -2.96
N CYS A 150 1.33 -34.61 -3.04
CA CYS A 150 2.44 -35.38 -3.61
C CYS A 150 3.80 -34.85 -3.14
N GLN A 151 4.24 -35.28 -1.96
CA GLN A 151 5.65 -35.22 -1.59
C GLN A 151 6.51 -36.23 -2.40
N GLU A 152 5.94 -37.11 -3.24
CA GLU A 152 6.75 -38.22 -3.79
C GLU A 152 6.70 -38.51 -5.31
N THR A 153 5.84 -37.96 -6.18
CA THR A 153 5.87 -38.40 -7.60
C THR A 153 5.58 -37.35 -8.69
N LYS A 154 6.65 -36.92 -9.39
CA LYS A 154 6.70 -36.49 -10.82
C LYS A 154 5.72 -35.39 -11.31
N LYS A 155 5.79 -34.18 -10.73
CA LYS A 155 5.06 -32.96 -11.19
C LYS A 155 5.24 -32.62 -12.69
N TYR A 156 6.45 -32.76 -13.23
CA TYR A 156 6.75 -32.54 -14.67
C TYR A 156 5.88 -33.33 -15.66
N SER A 157 5.34 -34.48 -15.26
CA SER A 157 4.54 -35.34 -16.15
C SER A 157 3.12 -34.80 -16.36
N ARG A 158 2.54 -34.14 -15.35
CA ARG A 158 1.18 -33.57 -15.43
C ARG A 158 1.17 -32.29 -16.26
N TYR A 159 2.23 -31.48 -16.20
CA TYR A 159 2.32 -30.28 -17.04
C TYR A 159 2.34 -30.61 -18.53
N LYS A 160 2.85 -31.78 -18.96
CA LYS A 160 2.76 -32.23 -20.37
C LYS A 160 1.33 -32.49 -20.83
N GLN A 161 0.40 -32.73 -19.90
CA GLN A 161 -1.00 -33.05 -20.18
C GLN A 161 -1.93 -31.83 -20.16
N VAL A 162 -1.44 -30.68 -19.68
CA VAL A 162 -2.18 -29.40 -19.71
C VAL A 162 -2.29 -28.89 -21.14
N LYS A 163 -3.48 -28.38 -21.50
CA LYS A 163 -3.75 -27.82 -22.84
C LYS A 163 -2.79 -26.67 -23.12
N LYS A 164 -2.30 -26.58 -24.35
CA LYS A 164 -1.39 -25.49 -24.76
C LYS A 164 -2.04 -24.11 -24.53
N SER A 165 -3.35 -23.98 -24.73
CA SER A 165 -4.10 -22.74 -24.46
C SER A 165 -4.01 -22.26 -23.02
N ASP A 166 -4.04 -23.17 -22.04
CA ASP A 166 -4.02 -22.80 -20.63
C ASP A 166 -2.59 -22.41 -20.19
N LYS A 167 -1.57 -23.03 -20.80
CA LYS A 167 -0.16 -22.62 -20.64
C LYS A 167 0.09 -21.22 -21.21
N ASP A 168 -0.41 -20.97 -22.41
CA ASP A 168 -0.26 -19.68 -23.09
C ASP A 168 -0.97 -18.57 -22.29
N LEU A 169 -2.10 -18.88 -21.65
CA LEU A 169 -2.78 -17.95 -20.75
C LEU A 169 -1.97 -17.68 -19.49
N LEU A 170 -1.39 -18.69 -18.85
CA LEU A 170 -0.54 -18.50 -17.68
C LEU A 170 0.70 -17.63 -18.01
N GLU A 171 1.37 -17.90 -19.13
CA GLU A 171 2.47 -17.06 -19.63
C GLU A 171 2.02 -15.61 -19.83
N LYS A 172 0.84 -15.43 -20.45
CA LYS A 172 0.24 -14.11 -20.68
C LYS A 172 -0.05 -13.40 -19.36
N MET A 173 -0.66 -14.07 -18.39
CA MET A 173 -0.96 -13.51 -17.07
C MET A 173 0.30 -13.06 -16.34
N ILE A 174 1.34 -13.88 -16.33
CA ILE A 174 2.64 -13.52 -15.75
C ILE A 174 3.23 -12.32 -16.49
N SER A 175 3.17 -12.29 -17.83
CA SER A 175 3.67 -11.17 -18.63
C SER A 175 2.93 -9.86 -18.35
N GLU A 176 1.61 -9.91 -18.19
CA GLU A 176 0.80 -8.74 -17.85
C GLU A 176 1.05 -8.28 -16.42
N ALA A 177 1.13 -9.21 -15.46
CA ALA A 177 1.47 -8.92 -14.08
C ALA A 177 2.84 -8.23 -13.97
N LYS A 178 3.86 -8.70 -14.71
CA LYS A 178 5.18 -8.06 -14.81
C LYS A 178 5.12 -6.60 -15.31
N LYS A 179 4.17 -6.25 -16.18
CA LYS A 179 4.00 -4.87 -16.71
C LYS A 179 3.34 -3.93 -15.72
N ILE A 180 2.56 -4.48 -14.79
CA ILE A 180 1.82 -3.74 -13.78
C ILE A 180 2.63 -3.61 -12.49
N ALA A 181 3.49 -4.59 -12.17
CA ALA A 181 4.42 -4.53 -11.06
C ALA A 181 5.31 -3.26 -11.11
N VAL A 182 5.43 -2.57 -9.99
CA VAL A 182 6.16 -1.30 -9.88
C VAL A 182 7.33 -1.44 -8.91
N GLU A 183 7.08 -2.02 -7.75
CA GLU A 183 8.01 -2.09 -6.61
C GLU A 183 8.72 -3.43 -6.54
N THR A 184 9.86 -3.49 -5.85
CA THR A 184 10.64 -4.73 -5.66
C THR A 184 9.78 -5.86 -5.08
N ILE A 185 8.92 -5.56 -4.11
CA ILE A 185 8.03 -6.56 -3.49
C ILE A 185 7.03 -7.18 -4.47
N ASP A 186 6.54 -6.40 -5.45
CA ASP A 186 5.63 -6.90 -6.49
C ASP A 186 6.30 -7.99 -7.34
N PHE A 187 7.56 -7.74 -7.72
CA PHE A 187 8.35 -8.70 -8.49
C PHE A 187 8.71 -9.92 -7.66
N LEU A 188 9.07 -9.76 -6.38
CA LEU A 188 9.36 -10.88 -5.49
C LEU A 188 8.13 -11.77 -5.29
N ARG A 189 6.94 -11.19 -5.22
CA ARG A 189 5.69 -11.98 -5.18
C ARG A 189 5.46 -12.80 -6.44
N LEU A 190 5.75 -12.24 -7.61
CA LEU A 190 5.71 -13.01 -8.86
C LEU A 190 6.76 -14.11 -8.89
N ALA A 191 7.96 -13.85 -8.35
CA ALA A 191 9.01 -14.84 -8.24
C ALA A 191 8.61 -15.98 -7.29
N GLU A 192 7.96 -15.67 -6.17
CA GLU A 192 7.40 -16.64 -5.22
C GLU A 192 6.43 -17.57 -5.93
N LEU A 193 5.44 -17.02 -6.65
CA LEU A 193 4.50 -17.81 -7.45
C LEU A 193 5.20 -18.76 -8.43
N VAL A 194 6.26 -18.27 -9.09
CA VAL A 194 7.02 -19.05 -10.04
C VAL A 194 7.72 -20.23 -9.38
N ILE A 195 8.26 -20.05 -8.16
CA ILE A 195 8.92 -21.13 -7.41
C ILE A 195 7.91 -22.07 -6.76
N THR A 196 6.93 -21.55 -6.02
CA THR A 196 5.93 -22.35 -5.28
C THR A 196 5.21 -23.35 -6.18
N TYR A 197 4.90 -22.93 -7.41
CA TYR A 197 4.23 -23.75 -8.39
C TYR A 197 5.17 -24.36 -9.44
N GLU A 198 6.48 -24.27 -9.23
CA GLU A 198 7.52 -24.85 -10.09
C GLU A 198 7.36 -24.43 -11.56
N ILE A 199 6.93 -23.19 -11.81
CA ILE A 199 6.68 -22.65 -13.15
C ILE A 199 7.98 -22.55 -13.95
N GLU A 200 9.11 -22.27 -13.30
CA GLU A 200 10.44 -22.19 -13.92
C GLU A 200 10.84 -23.49 -14.64
N GLN A 201 10.35 -24.63 -14.18
CA GLN A 201 10.60 -25.92 -14.80
C GLN A 201 10.01 -26.02 -16.21
N VAL A 202 8.98 -25.22 -16.46
CA VAL A 202 8.24 -25.13 -17.72
C VAL A 202 8.72 -23.91 -18.51
N PHE A 203 8.94 -22.80 -17.82
CA PHE A 203 9.35 -21.53 -18.38
C PHE A 203 10.64 -21.06 -17.68
N PRO A 204 11.81 -21.66 -17.99
CA PRO A 204 13.07 -21.39 -17.31
C PRO A 204 13.50 -19.93 -17.36
N GLU A 205 13.10 -19.22 -18.42
CA GLU A 205 13.39 -17.81 -18.62
C GLU A 205 12.46 -16.89 -17.80
N THR A 206 11.64 -17.41 -16.89
CA THR A 206 10.67 -16.58 -16.15
C THR A 206 11.23 -15.99 -14.87
N LEU A 207 11.93 -16.80 -14.06
CA LEU A 207 12.35 -16.41 -12.71
C LEU A 207 13.48 -15.37 -12.72
N ASN A 208 14.60 -15.68 -13.39
CA ASN A 208 15.78 -14.80 -13.37
C ASN A 208 15.47 -13.37 -13.87
N PRO A 209 14.74 -13.16 -14.98
CA PRO A 209 14.38 -11.80 -15.39
C PRO A 209 13.47 -11.08 -14.41
N ILE A 210 12.64 -11.78 -13.61
CA ILE A 210 11.85 -11.14 -12.55
C ILE A 210 12.78 -10.63 -11.45
N LEU A 211 13.72 -11.47 -11.01
CA LEU A 211 14.65 -11.13 -9.94
C LEU A 211 15.65 -10.05 -10.34
N GLU A 212 16.11 -10.04 -11.60
CA GLU A 212 16.92 -8.96 -12.16
C GLU A 212 16.18 -7.62 -12.11
N ILE A 213 14.92 -7.59 -12.55
CA ILE A 213 14.09 -6.37 -12.47
C ILE A 213 13.85 -5.97 -11.02
N ALA A 214 13.58 -6.92 -10.12
CA ALA A 214 13.41 -6.66 -8.68
C ALA A 214 14.66 -5.98 -8.09
N SER A 215 15.85 -6.45 -8.49
CA SER A 215 17.13 -5.87 -8.09
C SER A 215 17.36 -4.47 -8.67
N ASP A 216 17.05 -4.25 -9.95
CA ASP A 216 17.14 -2.93 -10.59
C ASP A 216 16.20 -1.90 -9.96
N LYS A 217 15.06 -2.38 -9.43
CA LYS A 217 14.06 -1.60 -8.72
C LYS A 217 14.35 -1.36 -7.25
N SER A 218 15.29 -2.10 -6.64
CA SER A 218 15.68 -1.88 -5.24
C SER A 218 16.26 -0.48 -5.04
N ARG A 219 15.80 0.21 -3.98
CA ARG A 219 16.22 1.58 -3.63
C ARG A 219 16.58 1.73 -2.15
N SER A 220 16.14 0.81 -1.30
CA SER A 220 16.44 0.80 0.13
C SER A 220 17.21 -0.45 0.56
N VAL A 221 17.79 -0.41 1.77
CA VAL A 221 18.32 -1.60 2.45
C VAL A 221 17.24 -2.66 2.55
N SER A 222 16.00 -2.28 2.91
CA SER A 222 14.85 -3.19 3.00
C SER A 222 14.56 -3.92 1.68
N ASP A 223 14.53 -3.22 0.54
CA ASP A 223 14.26 -3.85 -0.76
C ASP A 223 15.30 -4.91 -1.10
N VAL A 224 16.57 -4.60 -0.85
CA VAL A 224 17.67 -5.53 -1.11
C VAL A 224 17.62 -6.71 -0.14
N LEU A 225 17.21 -6.46 1.11
CA LEU A 225 17.00 -7.50 2.11
C LEU A 225 15.85 -8.42 1.77
N ASP A 226 14.75 -7.93 1.21
CA ASP A 226 13.65 -8.78 0.76
C ASP A 226 14.09 -9.70 -0.39
N ILE A 227 14.97 -9.24 -1.29
CA ILE A 227 15.57 -10.10 -2.32
C ILE A 227 16.49 -11.14 -1.68
N ALA A 228 17.35 -10.74 -0.74
CA ALA A 228 18.25 -11.67 -0.06
C ALA A 228 17.47 -12.75 0.71
N TYR A 229 16.44 -12.33 1.43
CA TYR A 229 15.51 -13.21 2.14
C TYR A 229 14.79 -14.17 1.20
N PHE A 230 14.35 -13.68 0.03
CA PHE A 230 13.73 -14.52 -0.99
C PHE A 230 14.65 -15.66 -1.44
N TYR A 231 15.91 -15.36 -1.77
CA TYR A 231 16.89 -16.39 -2.14
C TYR A 231 17.17 -17.37 -0.99
N LEU A 232 17.20 -16.86 0.24
CA LEU A 232 17.50 -17.66 1.42
C LEU A 232 16.37 -18.67 1.74
N THR A 233 15.11 -18.23 1.65
CA THR A 233 13.94 -19.00 2.10
C THR A 233 13.22 -19.74 0.97
N TRP A 234 12.96 -19.08 -0.17
CA TRP A 234 12.15 -19.63 -1.24
C TRP A 234 12.98 -20.36 -2.30
N HIS A 235 14.18 -19.89 -2.65
CA HIS A 235 14.99 -20.48 -3.72
C HIS A 235 16.16 -21.34 -3.21
N LYS A 236 15.87 -22.59 -2.82
CA LYS A 236 16.87 -23.52 -2.23
C LYS A 236 18.15 -23.68 -3.06
N GLU A 237 18.04 -23.78 -4.40
CA GLU A 237 19.19 -23.97 -5.28
C GLU A 237 20.06 -22.70 -5.45
N GLY A 238 19.49 -21.52 -5.20
CA GLY A 238 20.17 -20.22 -5.31
C GLY A 238 20.47 -19.56 -3.97
N ARG A 239 20.46 -20.30 -2.84
CA ARG A 239 20.80 -19.75 -1.50
C ARG A 239 22.17 -19.08 -1.44
N GLU A 240 23.09 -19.44 -2.33
CA GLU A 240 24.40 -18.79 -2.42
C GLU A 240 24.29 -17.34 -2.93
N ASP A 241 23.30 -17.05 -3.79
CA ASP A 241 23.05 -15.72 -4.34
C ASP A 241 22.50 -14.74 -3.30
N ALA A 242 21.99 -15.21 -2.16
CA ALA A 242 21.60 -14.32 -1.06
C ALA A 242 22.80 -13.47 -0.55
N ASP A 243 24.03 -14.01 -0.61
CA ASP A 243 25.24 -13.35 -0.10
C ASP A 243 25.56 -12.03 -0.82
N GLN A 244 25.43 -11.99 -2.15
CA GLN A 244 25.66 -10.76 -2.90
C GLN A 244 24.63 -9.68 -2.53
N TYR A 245 23.39 -10.06 -2.23
CA TYR A 245 22.34 -9.12 -1.85
C TYR A 245 22.52 -8.64 -0.42
N PHE A 246 22.83 -9.52 0.54
CA PHE A 246 23.16 -9.05 1.89
C PHE A 246 24.39 -8.14 1.91
N LYS A 247 25.43 -8.40 1.10
CA LYS A 247 26.58 -7.49 0.95
C LYS A 247 26.20 -6.15 0.30
N LYS A 248 25.32 -6.18 -0.69
CA LYS A 248 24.76 -4.97 -1.28
C LYS A 248 23.97 -4.18 -0.24
N ALA A 249 23.13 -4.83 0.56
CA ALA A 249 22.40 -4.21 1.67
C ALA A 249 23.36 -3.61 2.70
N GLU A 250 24.40 -4.34 3.11
CA GLU A 250 25.43 -3.86 4.05
C GLU A 250 26.15 -2.61 3.52
N SER A 251 26.41 -2.55 2.22
CA SER A 251 27.02 -1.37 1.59
C SER A 251 26.10 -0.14 1.53
N LEU A 252 24.80 -0.35 1.71
CA LEU A 252 23.77 0.69 1.75
C LEU A 252 23.39 1.08 3.18
N CYS A 253 23.81 0.32 4.20
CA CYS A 253 23.52 0.65 5.61
C CYS A 253 24.07 2.01 5.97
N LEU A 254 23.23 2.80 6.63
CA LEU A 254 23.57 4.12 7.15
C LEU A 254 23.68 4.08 8.67
N ASP A 255 22.74 3.43 9.36
CA ASP A 255 22.65 3.49 10.82
C ASP A 255 22.60 2.12 11.50
N SER A 256 22.41 2.15 12.82
CA SER A 256 22.32 0.96 13.67
C SER A 256 21.11 0.10 13.36
N GLU A 257 20.00 0.69 12.96
CA GLU A 257 18.78 -0.03 12.62
C GLU A 257 18.93 -0.74 11.27
N ASP A 258 19.65 -0.17 10.31
CA ASP A 258 19.95 -0.84 9.04
C ASP A 258 20.79 -2.11 9.28
N TYR A 259 21.89 -2.00 10.05
CA TYR A 259 22.73 -3.15 10.38
C TYR A 259 21.98 -4.21 11.19
N LYS A 260 21.15 -3.78 12.14
CA LYS A 260 20.25 -4.65 12.92
C LYS A 260 19.22 -5.33 12.00
N SER A 261 18.65 -4.61 11.05
CA SER A 261 17.66 -5.14 10.08
C SER A 261 18.25 -6.26 9.23
N ILE A 262 19.52 -6.16 8.82
CA ILE A 262 20.20 -7.27 8.12
C ILE A 262 20.27 -8.50 9.04
N ALA A 263 20.71 -8.32 10.28
CA ALA A 263 20.81 -9.40 11.25
C ALA A 263 19.43 -10.04 11.55
N GLU A 264 18.42 -9.22 11.78
CA GLU A 264 17.04 -9.65 12.01
C GLU A 264 16.49 -10.42 10.82
N LYS A 265 16.70 -9.95 9.58
CA LYS A 265 16.21 -10.63 8.38
C LYS A 265 16.86 -12.00 8.17
N ILE A 266 18.13 -12.15 8.56
CA ILE A 266 18.80 -13.47 8.54
C ILE A 266 18.21 -14.39 9.62
N CYS A 267 17.93 -13.87 10.82
CA CYS A 267 17.29 -14.64 11.90
C CYS A 267 15.82 -14.98 11.60
N GLU A 268 15.05 -14.10 10.97
CA GLU A 268 13.67 -14.34 10.52
C GLU A 268 13.58 -15.57 9.59
N ALA A 269 14.63 -15.84 8.81
CA ALA A 269 14.69 -17.03 7.97
C ALA A 269 14.80 -18.35 8.78
N LEU A 270 15.11 -18.28 10.08
CA LEU A 270 15.20 -19.43 11.01
C LEU A 270 13.86 -19.80 11.65
N ASP A 271 12.83 -18.97 11.55
CA ASP A 271 11.51 -19.24 12.17
C ASP A 271 10.75 -20.40 11.50
N GLY A 272 11.28 -20.98 10.41
CA GLY A 272 10.72 -22.16 9.75
C GLY A 272 11.29 -23.49 10.25
N GLU A 273 10.54 -24.59 10.13
CA GLU A 273 10.98 -25.95 10.50
C GLU A 273 12.05 -26.57 9.54
N ASP A 274 12.78 -25.77 8.76
CA ASP A 274 13.79 -26.25 7.78
C ASP A 274 15.18 -26.40 8.42
N MET A 275 15.48 -27.60 8.95
CA MET A 275 16.78 -27.93 9.57
C MET A 275 17.98 -27.69 8.64
N GLU A 276 17.84 -27.83 7.32
CA GLU A 276 18.95 -27.60 6.38
C GLU A 276 19.26 -26.10 6.24
N LEU A 277 18.23 -25.26 6.32
CA LEU A 277 18.37 -23.81 6.32
C LEU A 277 19.03 -23.33 7.61
N GLU A 278 18.61 -23.88 8.75
CA GLU A 278 19.19 -23.59 10.07
C GLU A 278 20.69 -23.91 10.10
N GLU A 279 21.11 -25.09 9.61
CA GLU A 279 22.53 -25.46 9.54
C GLU A 279 23.31 -24.52 8.61
N TYR A 280 22.75 -24.18 7.45
CA TYR A 280 23.38 -23.26 6.49
C TYR A 280 23.61 -21.86 7.08
N ILE A 281 22.60 -21.28 7.72
CA ILE A 281 22.69 -19.95 8.34
C ILE A 281 23.70 -19.95 9.49
N ASN A 282 23.64 -20.97 10.36
CA ASN A 282 24.56 -21.10 11.49
C ASN A 282 26.03 -21.20 11.05
N LEU A 283 26.31 -21.92 9.96
CA LEU A 283 27.67 -22.06 9.43
C LEU A 283 28.16 -20.82 8.69
N LYS A 284 27.28 -20.12 7.96
CA LYS A 284 27.66 -19.05 7.03
C LYS A 284 27.54 -17.65 7.60
N TYR A 285 26.47 -17.36 8.33
CA TYR A 285 26.10 -15.98 8.70
C TYR A 285 26.26 -15.66 10.19
N ARG A 286 26.42 -16.65 11.07
CA ARG A 286 26.44 -16.41 12.53
C ARG A 286 27.52 -15.44 13.00
N ASP A 287 28.76 -15.60 12.52
CA ASP A 287 29.84 -14.66 12.86
C ASP A 287 29.65 -13.29 12.21
N TRP A 288 29.02 -13.26 11.04
CA TRP A 288 28.72 -12.00 10.37
C TRP A 288 27.59 -11.22 11.07
N ILE A 289 26.57 -11.91 11.60
CA ILE A 289 25.54 -11.29 12.45
C ILE A 289 26.20 -10.60 13.66
N ARG A 290 27.18 -11.25 14.31
CA ARG A 290 27.96 -10.59 15.39
C ARG A 290 28.67 -9.34 14.91
N GLU A 291 29.27 -9.38 13.71
CA GLU A 291 29.93 -8.21 13.12
C GLU A 291 28.94 -7.07 12.83
N LEU A 292 27.77 -7.39 12.26
CA LEU A 292 26.70 -6.42 11.98
C LEU A 292 26.19 -5.77 13.27
N ILE A 293 25.94 -6.54 14.32
CA ILE A 293 25.52 -6.00 15.62
C ILE A 293 26.63 -5.17 16.27
N ASN A 294 27.91 -5.49 16.07
CA ASN A 294 29.01 -4.62 16.48
C ASN A 294 29.09 -3.32 15.67
N LYS A 295 28.77 -3.34 14.37
CA LYS A 295 28.67 -2.12 13.56
C LYS A 295 27.47 -1.28 14.01
N ALA A 296 26.34 -1.92 14.31
CA ALA A 296 25.16 -1.28 14.86
C ALA A 296 25.46 -0.60 16.20
N SER A 297 26.14 -1.28 17.12
CA SER A 297 26.47 -0.72 18.44
C SER A 297 27.36 0.52 18.35
N ASN A 298 28.28 0.57 17.39
CA ASN A 298 29.16 1.72 17.17
C ASN A 298 28.47 2.93 16.51
N THR A 299 27.29 2.73 15.90
CA THR A 299 26.51 3.78 15.22
C THR A 299 25.29 4.24 16.02
N THR A 300 24.98 3.57 17.13
CA THR A 300 23.79 3.78 17.97
C THR A 300 23.91 5.00 18.90
N PHE A 301 22.90 5.89 18.87
CA PHE A 301 22.82 7.07 19.73
C PHE A 301 21.96 6.84 20.98
N GLN A 302 20.84 6.11 20.86
CA GLN A 302 19.82 6.05 21.92
C GLN A 302 20.11 4.95 22.93
N SER A 303 19.79 5.21 24.21
CA SER A 303 19.84 4.20 25.30
C SER A 303 19.01 2.96 24.96
N TYR A 304 17.79 3.17 24.44
CA TYR A 304 16.86 2.12 24.05
C TYR A 304 17.36 1.25 22.88
N GLU A 305 17.98 1.85 21.86
CA GLU A 305 18.58 1.11 20.73
C GLU A 305 19.70 0.17 21.22
N ARG A 306 20.48 0.58 22.25
CA ARG A 306 21.52 -0.27 22.86
C ARG A 306 20.91 -1.46 23.60
N ASP A 307 19.86 -1.20 24.37
CA ASP A 307 19.12 -2.26 25.08
C ASP A 307 18.46 -3.23 24.09
N ASN A 308 17.97 -2.75 22.94
CA ASN A 308 17.46 -3.59 21.87
C ASN A 308 18.53 -4.47 21.23
N LEU A 309 19.73 -3.93 20.97
CA LEU A 309 20.84 -4.73 20.42
C LEU A 309 21.30 -5.81 21.41
N ILE A 310 21.32 -5.47 22.71
CA ILE A 310 21.57 -6.42 23.79
C ILE A 310 20.48 -7.49 23.82
N TYR A 311 19.21 -7.08 23.79
CA TYR A 311 18.07 -7.99 23.81
C TYR A 311 18.15 -8.95 22.64
N PHE A 312 18.34 -8.44 21.42
CA PHE A 312 18.51 -9.25 20.21
C PHE A 312 19.67 -10.24 20.31
N ALA A 313 20.78 -9.85 20.94
CA ALA A 313 21.91 -10.76 21.18
C ALA A 313 21.58 -11.88 22.19
N GLU A 314 20.71 -11.63 23.17
CA GLU A 314 20.28 -12.61 24.19
C GLU A 314 19.07 -13.45 23.78
N ASP A 315 18.24 -12.95 22.87
CA ASP A 315 16.96 -13.54 22.48
C ASP A 315 17.14 -14.89 21.76
N GLU A 316 16.23 -15.82 22.05
CA GLU A 316 16.21 -17.18 21.48
C GLU A 316 15.95 -17.17 19.97
N TYR A 317 15.14 -16.22 19.49
CA TYR A 317 14.83 -15.97 18.08
C TYR A 317 15.79 -14.96 17.43
N GLY A 318 16.72 -14.39 18.22
CA GLY A 318 17.81 -13.53 17.79
C GLY A 318 19.12 -14.29 17.55
N LEU A 319 20.20 -13.84 18.16
CA LEU A 319 21.52 -14.50 18.04
C LEU A 319 21.73 -15.64 19.05
N ASN A 320 20.99 -15.60 20.17
CA ASN A 320 21.13 -16.52 21.31
C ASN A 320 22.61 -16.68 21.75
N ASP A 321 23.29 -15.55 22.00
CA ASP A 321 24.69 -15.47 22.39
C ASP A 321 24.88 -14.56 23.61
N SER A 322 24.65 -15.15 24.79
CA SER A 322 24.74 -14.43 26.06
C SER A 322 26.15 -13.88 26.37
N GLU A 323 27.21 -14.45 25.81
CA GLU A 323 28.57 -13.93 26.02
C GLU A 323 28.82 -12.70 25.16
N PHE A 324 28.36 -12.70 23.92
CA PHE A 324 28.40 -11.51 23.07
C PHE A 324 27.55 -10.37 23.62
N ALA A 325 26.35 -10.67 24.14
CA ALA A 325 25.53 -9.68 24.83
C ALA A 325 26.24 -9.06 26.04
N ARG A 326 27.01 -9.85 26.80
CA ARG A 326 27.84 -9.36 27.91
C ARG A 326 28.93 -8.40 27.44
N VAL A 327 29.53 -8.65 26.27
CA VAL A 327 30.52 -7.74 25.66
C VAL A 327 29.86 -6.43 25.24
N LEU A 328 28.69 -6.47 24.60
CA LEU A 328 27.92 -5.27 24.23
C LEU A 328 27.55 -4.44 25.47
N LYS A 329 27.03 -5.08 26.52
CA LYS A 329 26.72 -4.44 27.83
C LYS A 329 27.92 -3.69 28.40
N GLN A 330 29.13 -4.25 28.30
CA GLN A 330 30.35 -3.59 28.78
C GLN A 330 30.77 -2.41 27.89
N GLY A 331 30.67 -2.54 26.56
CA GLY A 331 31.00 -1.48 25.62
C GLY A 331 30.13 -0.21 25.77
N PHE A 332 28.83 -0.39 26.03
CA PHE A 332 27.88 0.72 26.17
C PHE A 332 28.01 1.55 27.46
N THR A 333 28.82 1.11 28.43
CA THR A 333 29.12 1.90 29.63
C THR A 333 29.96 3.16 29.34
N ILE A 334 30.52 3.29 28.13
CA ILE A 334 31.23 4.47 27.64
C ILE A 334 30.44 5.00 26.43
N HIS A 335 29.77 6.15 26.57
CA HIS A 335 29.02 6.74 25.45
C HIS A 335 30.01 7.05 24.30
N PRO A 336 29.76 6.62 23.04
CA PRO A 336 30.72 6.77 21.93
C PRO A 336 31.22 8.20 21.74
N MET A 337 30.34 9.20 21.94
CA MET A 337 30.66 10.64 21.90
C MET A 337 31.71 11.10 22.94
N LEU A 338 31.87 10.40 24.06
CA LEU A 338 32.74 10.81 25.18
C LEU A 338 34.21 10.37 25.00
N SER A 339 34.55 9.82 23.84
CA SER A 339 35.92 9.37 23.51
C SER A 339 36.79 10.44 22.84
N HIS A 340 36.21 11.59 22.44
CA HIS A 340 36.92 12.69 21.77
C HIS A 340 37.27 13.86 22.72
N GLU A 341 38.38 14.56 22.44
CA GLU A 341 39.07 15.53 23.31
C GLU A 341 38.13 16.60 23.90
N ASN A 342 37.92 16.51 25.23
CA ASN A 342 36.91 17.21 26.02
C ASN A 342 36.99 18.75 26.00
N ILE A 343 36.10 19.39 25.23
CA ILE A 343 35.64 20.77 25.44
C ILE A 343 34.30 20.80 26.20
N LEU A 344 33.57 19.67 26.24
CA LEU A 344 32.29 19.55 26.97
C LEU A 344 32.47 19.60 28.48
N THR A 345 31.60 20.31 29.17
CA THR A 345 31.54 20.33 30.63
C THR A 345 30.89 19.05 31.16
N GLN A 346 31.22 18.68 32.41
CA GLN A 346 30.61 17.53 33.08
C GLN A 346 29.08 17.63 33.15
N SER A 347 28.54 18.84 33.31
CA SER A 347 27.09 19.07 33.33
C SER A 347 26.44 18.77 31.98
N THR A 348 27.09 19.14 30.89
CA THR A 348 26.60 18.86 29.52
C THR A 348 26.68 17.37 29.22
N ILE A 349 27.77 16.71 29.64
CA ILE A 349 27.92 15.25 29.54
C ILE A 349 26.78 14.53 30.28
N GLU A 350 26.49 14.93 31.52
CA GLU A 350 25.40 14.36 32.32
C GLU A 350 24.03 14.55 31.64
N LYS A 351 23.75 15.73 31.09
CA LYS A 351 22.53 16.00 30.31
C LYS A 351 22.43 15.06 29.11
N ILE A 352 23.49 14.95 28.29
CA ILE A 352 23.51 14.10 27.09
C ILE A 352 23.28 12.62 27.45
N THR A 353 23.89 12.12 28.53
CA THR A 353 23.72 10.72 28.95
C THR A 353 22.30 10.37 29.41
N GLN A 354 21.47 11.37 29.67
CA GLN A 354 20.07 11.22 30.08
C GLN A 354 19.08 11.52 28.95
N MET A 355 19.57 11.94 27.78
CA MET A 355 18.73 12.28 26.63
C MET A 355 18.41 11.03 25.83
N ASP A 356 17.13 10.86 25.50
CA ASP A 356 16.64 9.71 24.73
C ASP A 356 16.46 10.05 23.25
N SER A 357 16.60 11.33 22.87
CA SER A 357 16.36 11.80 21.51
C SER A 357 17.39 12.83 21.03
N ARG A 358 17.73 12.74 19.74
CA ARG A 358 18.61 13.71 19.08
C ARG A 358 18.01 15.12 19.02
N TYR A 359 16.69 15.25 18.99
CA TYR A 359 16.04 16.56 19.06
C TYR A 359 16.32 17.27 20.39
N GLU A 360 16.47 16.52 21.49
CA GLU A 360 16.85 17.07 22.79
C GLU A 360 18.29 17.59 22.77
N VAL A 361 19.15 16.94 21.99
CA VAL A 361 20.56 17.32 21.84
C VAL A 361 20.70 18.56 20.96
N LEU A 362 19.92 18.67 19.88
CA LEU A 362 19.82 19.90 19.09
C LEU A 362 19.25 21.06 19.94
N SER A 363 18.23 20.78 20.75
CA SER A 363 17.66 21.77 21.68
C SER A 363 18.67 22.20 22.75
N LEU A 364 19.52 21.29 23.21
CA LEU A 364 20.62 21.59 24.13
C LEU A 364 21.68 22.47 23.47
N SER A 365 21.99 22.24 22.19
CA SER A 365 22.88 23.12 21.43
C SER A 365 22.32 24.54 21.37
N ASP A 366 21.02 24.70 21.16
CA ASP A 366 20.34 26.00 21.18
C ASP A 366 20.45 26.66 22.57
N GLU A 367 20.15 25.92 23.65
CA GLU A 367 20.29 26.39 25.05
C GLU A 367 21.73 26.87 25.34
N LEU A 368 22.73 26.10 24.90
CA LEU A 368 24.15 26.45 25.04
C LEU A 368 24.47 27.73 24.25
N CYS A 369 23.91 27.90 23.04
CA CYS A 369 24.08 29.10 22.25
C CYS A 369 23.48 30.34 22.93
N GLU A 370 22.25 30.23 23.46
CA GLU A 370 21.57 31.30 24.21
C GLU A 370 22.37 31.71 25.46
N ASN A 371 22.99 30.74 26.14
CA ASN A 371 23.87 30.95 27.27
C ASN A 371 25.29 31.41 26.90
N LYS A 372 25.56 31.68 25.62
CA LYS A 372 26.85 32.12 25.06
C LYS A 372 27.99 31.08 25.22
N GLN A 373 27.64 29.81 25.37
CA GLN A 373 28.57 28.66 25.41
C GLN A 373 28.79 28.10 24.00
N ILE A 374 29.19 28.97 23.06
CA ILE A 374 29.24 28.66 21.62
C ILE A 374 30.20 27.51 21.29
N ASP A 375 31.36 27.44 21.95
CA ASP A 375 32.35 26.39 21.70
C ASP A 375 31.85 25.02 22.15
N GLU A 376 31.07 24.98 23.23
CA GLU A 376 30.45 23.75 23.75
C GLU A 376 29.30 23.29 22.85
N ALA A 377 28.46 24.22 22.38
CA ALA A 377 27.42 23.93 21.39
C ALA A 377 28.01 23.39 20.08
N ARG A 378 29.09 24.02 19.58
CA ARG A 378 29.78 23.57 18.35
C ARG A 378 30.36 22.17 18.50
N GLU A 379 30.97 21.85 19.63
CA GLU A 379 31.49 20.51 19.87
C GLU A 379 30.37 19.47 20.00
N LEU A 380 29.27 19.82 20.67
CA LEU A 380 28.08 18.97 20.75
C LEU A 380 27.53 18.63 19.36
N LEU A 381 27.35 19.64 18.50
CA LEU A 381 26.88 19.43 17.13
C LEU A 381 27.86 18.65 16.26
N ARG A 382 29.17 18.78 16.46
CA ARG A 382 30.18 17.95 15.78
C ARG A 382 30.05 16.48 16.15
N LEU A 383 29.87 16.20 17.43
CA LEU A 383 29.64 14.84 17.89
C LEU A 383 28.30 14.31 17.36
N CYS A 384 27.26 15.14 17.28
CA CYS A 384 26.01 14.77 16.60
C CYS A 384 26.25 14.46 15.11
N GLU A 385 27.05 15.24 14.40
CA GLU A 385 27.39 15.01 13.01
C GLU A 385 28.08 13.65 12.81
N LEU A 386 29.04 13.31 13.67
CA LEU A 386 29.75 12.02 13.63
C LEU A 386 28.83 10.81 13.86
N CYS A 387 27.69 11.02 14.52
CA CYS A 387 26.68 9.99 14.76
C CYS A 387 25.46 10.12 13.84
N SER A 388 25.46 11.05 12.88
CA SER A 388 24.33 11.30 11.98
C SER A 388 24.53 10.61 10.64
N TYR A 389 23.65 9.67 10.34
CA TYR A 389 23.76 8.87 9.12
C TYR A 389 22.50 8.90 8.23
N ARG A 390 21.32 9.28 8.76
CA ARG A 390 20.15 9.50 7.90
C ARG A 390 20.20 10.90 7.26
N PRO A 391 19.76 11.03 6.00
CA PRO A 391 19.63 12.33 5.34
C PRO A 391 18.83 13.35 6.16
N THR A 392 17.69 12.94 6.74
CA THR A 392 16.80 13.81 7.53
C THR A 392 17.47 14.36 8.79
N ASP A 393 18.34 13.57 9.42
CA ASP A 393 19.06 13.97 10.63
C ASP A 393 20.15 14.98 10.30
N LEU A 394 20.89 14.73 9.21
CA LEU A 394 21.88 15.66 8.69
C LEU A 394 21.23 16.96 8.22
N ILE A 395 20.03 16.92 7.64
CA ILE A 395 19.24 18.11 7.28
C ILE A 395 18.89 18.90 8.54
N SER A 396 18.33 18.25 9.57
CA SER A 396 17.95 18.91 10.83
C SER A 396 19.16 19.51 11.55
N LEU A 397 20.29 18.80 11.54
CA LEU A 397 21.57 19.29 12.04
C LEU A 397 22.05 20.51 11.26
N ALA A 398 21.99 20.47 9.93
CA ALA A 398 22.40 21.59 9.08
C ALA A 398 21.49 22.82 9.23
N ASP A 399 20.17 22.62 9.41
CA ASP A 399 19.21 23.67 9.76
C ASP A 399 19.62 24.34 11.09
N ASN A 400 20.01 23.55 12.10
CA ASN A 400 20.48 24.07 13.39
C ASN A 400 21.79 24.86 13.26
N ILE A 401 22.78 24.31 12.54
CA ILE A 401 24.08 24.95 12.30
C ILE A 401 23.93 26.28 11.54
N SER A 402 23.03 26.33 10.56
CA SER A 402 22.79 27.51 9.71
C SER A 402 21.93 28.59 10.36
N ASN A 403 21.33 28.31 11.52
CA ASN A 403 20.41 29.25 12.18
C ASN A 403 21.11 30.56 12.55
N GLU A 404 20.54 31.68 12.05
CA GLU A 404 21.06 33.04 12.25
C GLU A 404 21.08 33.49 13.71
N ASN A 405 20.25 32.88 14.58
CA ASN A 405 20.20 33.20 16.01
C ASN A 405 21.22 32.41 16.85
N TYR A 406 21.86 31.39 16.27
CA TYR A 406 22.77 30.48 16.98
C TYR A 406 24.17 30.49 16.35
N LEU A 407 24.60 29.40 15.71
CA LEU A 407 25.96 29.28 15.17
C LEU A 407 26.18 30.08 13.88
N SER A 408 25.14 30.21 13.04
CA SER A 408 25.22 30.88 11.73
C SER A 408 26.39 30.39 10.85
N ASP A 409 26.80 29.13 10.99
CA ASP A 409 27.98 28.58 10.31
C ASP A 409 27.55 28.00 8.95
N LEU A 410 27.31 28.91 7.99
CA LEU A 410 26.75 28.56 6.68
C LEU A 410 27.65 27.62 5.87
N GLU A 411 28.98 27.74 6.01
CA GLU A 411 29.93 26.86 5.31
C GLU A 411 29.87 25.44 5.88
N TRP A 412 29.83 25.30 7.20
CA TRP A 412 29.69 23.99 7.82
C TRP A 412 28.32 23.36 7.50
N ALA A 413 27.23 24.11 7.64
CA ALA A 413 25.90 23.64 7.28
C ALA A 413 25.84 23.17 5.82
N LYS A 414 26.48 23.89 4.89
CA LYS A 414 26.56 23.51 3.48
C LYS A 414 27.26 22.17 3.26
N GLU A 415 28.34 21.89 3.99
CA GLU A 415 29.01 20.59 3.93
C GLU A 415 28.14 19.47 4.50
N VAL A 416 27.41 19.72 5.60
CA VAL A 416 26.47 18.74 6.18
C VAL A 416 25.30 18.46 5.23
N TYR A 417 24.71 19.47 4.58
CA TYR A 417 23.68 19.23 3.55
C TYR A 417 24.22 18.44 2.36
N LYS A 418 25.45 18.69 1.89
CA LYS A 418 26.05 17.88 0.82
C LYS A 418 26.17 16.42 1.22
N LYS A 419 26.54 16.13 2.49
CA LYS A 419 26.52 14.77 3.03
C LYS A 419 25.10 14.19 3.00
N ALA A 420 24.11 14.93 3.48
CA ALA A 420 22.70 14.51 3.46
C ALA A 420 22.21 14.18 2.04
N ILE A 421 22.49 15.06 1.08
CA ILE A 421 22.14 14.89 -0.34
C ILE A 421 22.80 13.62 -0.89
N ASN A 422 24.07 13.36 -0.56
CA ASN A 422 24.78 12.18 -1.05
C ASN A 422 24.20 10.87 -0.50
N LEU A 423 23.72 10.87 0.74
CA LEU A 423 23.08 9.71 1.39
C LEU A 423 21.59 9.55 1.04
N SER A 424 20.97 10.53 0.39
CA SER A 424 19.55 10.48 0.04
C SER A 424 19.29 9.43 -1.04
N CYS A 425 18.39 8.47 -0.74
CA CYS A 425 18.03 7.37 -1.62
C CYS A 425 16.60 7.48 -2.16
N SER A 426 15.79 8.42 -1.67
CA SER A 426 14.43 8.66 -2.16
C SER A 426 14.24 10.07 -2.73
N THR A 427 13.25 10.21 -3.63
CA THR A 427 12.80 11.53 -4.12
C THR A 427 12.38 12.41 -2.95
N SER A 428 11.62 11.85 -1.99
CA SER A 428 11.02 12.58 -0.87
C SER A 428 12.07 13.26 0.02
N ASP A 429 13.22 12.61 0.27
CA ASP A 429 14.30 13.19 1.07
C ASP A 429 14.84 14.50 0.47
N LEU A 430 14.80 14.61 -0.85
CA LEU A 430 15.40 15.72 -1.60
C LEU A 430 14.43 16.88 -1.86
N LEU A 431 13.12 16.63 -1.95
CA LEU A 431 12.13 17.66 -2.29
C LEU A 431 12.08 18.77 -1.23
N GLY A 432 11.90 18.40 0.05
CA GLY A 432 11.85 19.38 1.14
C GLY A 432 13.14 20.19 1.28
N LEU A 433 14.29 19.55 1.02
CA LEU A 433 15.59 20.21 1.05
C LEU A 433 15.74 21.26 -0.07
N ALA A 434 15.27 20.98 -1.28
CA ALA A 434 15.32 21.94 -2.38
C ALA A 434 14.49 23.20 -2.06
N SER A 435 13.32 23.05 -1.44
CA SER A 435 12.51 24.15 -0.94
C SER A 435 13.26 24.98 0.10
N ASN A 436 13.90 24.35 1.09
CA ASN A 436 14.66 25.06 2.13
C ASN A 436 15.85 25.85 1.56
N ILE A 437 16.57 25.29 0.59
CA ILE A 437 17.75 25.94 -0.02
C ILE A 437 17.36 27.12 -0.91
N SER A 438 16.24 27.03 -1.62
CA SER A 438 15.73 28.09 -2.51
C SER A 438 14.97 29.20 -1.79
N ASN A 439 14.50 28.96 -0.57
CA ASN A 439 13.69 29.92 0.19
C ASN A 439 14.35 31.30 0.25
N GLU A 440 13.64 32.34 -0.22
CA GLU A 440 14.12 33.73 -0.25
C GLU A 440 14.39 34.33 1.14
N TYR A 441 13.77 33.75 2.17
CA TYR A 441 13.97 34.09 3.57
C TYR A 441 14.91 33.13 4.30
N GLY A 442 15.37 32.08 3.61
CA GLY A 442 16.27 31.07 4.16
C GLY A 442 17.75 31.50 4.13
N PRO A 443 18.63 30.70 4.76
CA PRO A 443 20.04 31.04 4.93
C PRO A 443 20.85 30.99 3.62
N PHE A 444 20.43 30.19 2.62
CA PHE A 444 21.21 29.99 1.39
C PHE A 444 20.72 30.80 0.20
N LYS A 445 19.40 30.88 -0.01
CA LYS A 445 18.77 31.60 -1.14
C LYS A 445 19.37 31.19 -2.50
N ASP A 446 19.66 29.89 -2.66
CA ASP A 446 20.43 29.36 -3.77
C ASP A 446 19.54 28.54 -4.71
N ASN A 447 18.82 29.25 -5.58
CA ASN A 447 17.97 28.65 -6.61
C ASN A 447 18.74 27.71 -7.57
N LYS A 448 20.04 27.96 -7.79
CA LYS A 448 20.85 27.09 -8.66
C LYS A 448 21.11 25.76 -7.97
N TRP A 449 21.45 25.78 -6.68
CA TRP A 449 21.69 24.57 -5.91
C TRP A 449 20.41 23.77 -5.69
N ALA A 450 19.28 24.43 -5.37
CA ALA A 450 17.98 23.78 -5.30
C ALA A 450 17.62 23.07 -6.62
N LYS A 451 17.94 23.69 -7.77
CA LYS A 451 17.75 23.07 -9.09
C LYS A 451 18.60 21.81 -9.28
N GLU A 452 19.85 21.81 -8.84
CA GLU A 452 20.73 20.63 -8.88
C GLU A 452 20.17 19.47 -8.02
N ILE A 453 19.57 19.80 -6.87
CA ILE A 453 18.92 18.82 -5.98
C ILE A 453 17.68 18.22 -6.63
N LEU A 454 16.80 19.03 -7.22
CA LEU A 454 15.62 18.52 -7.93
C LEU A 454 15.99 17.68 -9.17
N VAL A 455 17.09 17.99 -9.85
CA VAL A 455 17.62 17.13 -10.92
C VAL A 455 18.08 15.78 -10.36
N LYS A 456 18.71 15.75 -9.19
CA LYS A 456 19.04 14.48 -8.52
C LYS A 456 17.77 13.71 -8.12
N ALA A 457 16.78 14.40 -7.56
CA ALA A 457 15.48 13.81 -7.21
C ALA A 457 14.78 13.19 -8.43
N HIS A 458 14.85 13.85 -9.60
CA HIS A 458 14.32 13.32 -10.86
C HIS A 458 14.93 11.96 -11.23
N ASN A 459 16.24 11.79 -11.03
CA ASN A 459 16.92 10.51 -11.33
C ASN A 459 16.51 9.38 -10.37
N LEU A 460 15.91 9.71 -9.22
CA LEU A 460 15.42 8.73 -8.24
C LEU A 460 13.93 8.38 -8.45
N CYS A 461 13.19 9.12 -9.27
CA CYS A 461 11.76 8.91 -9.51
C CYS A 461 11.48 7.56 -10.19
N VAL A 462 10.61 6.74 -9.58
CA VAL A 462 10.25 5.41 -10.11
C VAL A 462 8.74 5.15 -10.17
N THR A 463 7.95 5.88 -9.38
CA THR A 463 6.48 5.81 -9.34
C THR A 463 5.86 7.06 -9.96
N PHE A 464 4.57 6.99 -10.33
CA PHE A 464 3.84 8.20 -10.76
C PHE A 464 3.83 9.28 -9.66
N ASP A 465 3.65 8.89 -8.40
CA ASP A 465 3.65 9.82 -7.25
C ASP A 465 4.98 10.58 -7.14
N ASP A 466 6.13 9.93 -7.34
CA ASP A 466 7.43 10.61 -7.37
C ASP A 466 7.46 11.74 -8.40
N TYR A 467 7.07 11.43 -9.64
CA TYR A 467 7.04 12.42 -10.73
C TYR A 467 6.02 13.53 -10.46
N ASN A 468 4.87 13.18 -9.87
CA ASN A 468 3.82 14.14 -9.52
C ASN A 468 4.30 15.12 -8.43
N ARG A 469 4.87 14.60 -7.34
CA ARG A 469 5.42 15.40 -6.24
C ARG A 469 6.59 16.25 -6.71
N LEU A 470 7.50 15.70 -7.51
CA LEU A 470 8.60 16.48 -8.10
C LEU A 470 8.10 17.59 -9.03
N SER A 471 7.10 17.31 -9.88
CA SER A 471 6.46 18.31 -10.74
C SER A 471 5.87 19.46 -9.92
N ASN A 472 5.11 19.14 -8.87
CA ASN A 472 4.54 20.12 -7.95
C ASN A 472 5.62 20.92 -7.22
N GLU A 473 6.70 20.29 -6.79
CA GLU A 473 7.82 20.95 -6.13
C GLU A 473 8.53 21.93 -7.07
N ILE A 474 8.81 21.52 -8.31
CA ILE A 474 9.39 22.39 -9.35
C ILE A 474 8.52 23.62 -9.58
N TYR A 475 7.20 23.43 -9.67
CA TYR A 475 6.28 24.54 -9.86
C TYR A 475 6.24 25.46 -8.64
N THR A 476 6.21 24.90 -7.43
CA THR A 476 6.15 25.67 -6.18
C THR A 476 7.42 26.50 -5.98
N VAL A 477 8.59 25.92 -6.24
CA VAL A 477 9.89 26.56 -6.01
C VAL A 477 10.25 27.55 -7.11
N PHE A 478 10.00 27.20 -8.38
CA PHE A 478 10.51 27.96 -9.53
C PHE A 478 9.42 28.61 -10.38
N VAL A 479 8.14 28.28 -10.16
CA VAL A 479 7.01 28.68 -11.03
C VAL A 479 7.28 28.31 -12.49
N ASP A 480 8.01 27.22 -12.71
CA ASP A 480 8.41 26.72 -14.03
C ASP A 480 7.44 25.63 -14.48
N SER A 481 6.26 26.03 -14.97
CA SER A 481 5.23 25.11 -15.46
C SER A 481 5.73 24.22 -16.58
N LYS A 482 6.69 24.69 -17.39
CA LYS A 482 7.24 23.91 -18.50
C LYS A 482 8.09 22.76 -17.97
N TRP A 483 8.99 23.02 -17.03
CA TRP A 483 9.83 21.98 -16.44
C TRP A 483 9.00 20.99 -15.61
N ALA A 484 8.06 21.49 -14.80
CA ALA A 484 7.11 20.65 -14.05
C ALA A 484 6.38 19.66 -14.98
N LEU A 485 5.87 20.16 -16.11
CA LEU A 485 5.20 19.33 -17.12
C LEU A 485 6.13 18.30 -17.78
N GLU A 486 7.37 18.65 -18.11
CA GLU A 486 8.34 17.71 -18.70
C GLU A 486 8.58 16.51 -17.77
N VAL A 487 8.68 16.77 -16.45
CA VAL A 487 8.78 15.73 -15.42
C VAL A 487 7.50 14.89 -15.36
N LEU A 488 6.34 15.52 -15.25
CA LEU A 488 5.07 14.80 -15.16
C LEU A 488 4.78 13.94 -16.39
N THR A 489 5.12 14.43 -17.59
CA THR A 489 4.97 13.67 -18.84
C THR A 489 5.87 12.43 -18.86
N THR A 490 7.05 12.49 -18.23
CA THR A 490 7.91 11.32 -18.04
C THR A 490 7.26 10.30 -17.09
N GLY A 491 6.53 10.80 -16.08
CA GLY A 491 5.76 10.03 -15.11
C GLY A 491 4.49 9.37 -15.67
N GLU A 492 3.90 9.93 -16.73
CA GLU A 492 2.61 9.53 -17.30
C GLU A 492 2.50 8.01 -17.57
N LYS A 493 3.56 7.39 -18.09
CA LYS A 493 3.61 5.94 -18.37
C LYS A 493 3.53 5.06 -17.12
N TYR A 494 3.70 5.62 -15.93
CA TYR A 494 3.58 4.94 -14.65
C TYR A 494 2.20 5.13 -14.00
N ALA A 495 1.31 5.95 -14.54
CA ALA A 495 -0.04 6.13 -14.03
C ALA A 495 -0.89 4.86 -14.21
N ARG A 496 -1.57 4.42 -13.16
CA ARG A 496 -2.37 3.17 -13.13
C ARG A 496 -3.73 3.35 -12.47
N THR A 497 -3.81 4.20 -11.46
CA THR A 497 -4.98 4.35 -10.58
C THR A 497 -5.90 5.49 -11.04
N SER A 498 -7.14 5.49 -10.56
CA SER A 498 -8.07 6.62 -10.72
C SER A 498 -7.41 7.94 -10.28
N PHE A 499 -6.75 7.93 -9.13
CA PHE A 499 -6.02 9.06 -8.58
C PHE A 499 -4.94 9.57 -9.55
N ASP A 500 -4.10 8.69 -10.10
CA ASP A 500 -3.02 9.09 -11.02
C ASP A 500 -3.55 9.80 -12.26
N PHE A 501 -4.60 9.25 -12.87
CA PHE A 501 -5.20 9.85 -14.06
C PHE A 501 -5.96 11.14 -13.74
N LYS A 502 -6.55 11.26 -12.54
CA LYS A 502 -7.13 12.53 -12.07
C LYS A 502 -6.04 13.60 -11.93
N GLU A 503 -4.90 13.28 -11.31
CA GLU A 503 -3.77 14.21 -11.19
C GLU A 503 -3.24 14.63 -12.57
N LEU A 504 -3.05 13.70 -13.50
CA LEU A 504 -2.71 14.01 -14.89
C LEU A 504 -3.75 14.96 -15.51
N GLY A 505 -5.04 14.64 -15.40
CA GLY A 505 -6.11 15.50 -15.89
C GLY A 505 -6.06 16.91 -15.31
N ALA A 506 -5.86 17.03 -13.99
CA ALA A 506 -5.75 18.30 -13.28
C ALA A 506 -4.58 19.12 -13.81
N HIS A 507 -3.39 18.55 -13.90
CA HIS A 507 -2.21 19.24 -14.43
C HIS A 507 -2.40 19.71 -15.88
N TYR A 508 -2.90 18.85 -16.77
CA TYR A 508 -3.09 19.22 -18.19
C TYR A 508 -4.19 20.28 -18.40
N SER A 509 -5.17 20.36 -17.50
CA SER A 509 -6.25 21.35 -17.54
C SER A 509 -5.91 22.69 -16.87
N GLY A 510 -4.74 22.82 -16.26
CA GLY A 510 -4.36 24.03 -15.50
C GLY A 510 -4.91 24.05 -14.06
N GLY A 511 -5.23 22.89 -13.51
CA GLY A 511 -5.50 22.71 -12.09
C GLY A 511 -4.32 23.18 -11.23
N TYR A 512 -4.57 23.33 -9.93
CA TYR A 512 -3.56 23.79 -8.96
C TYR A 512 -2.93 25.15 -9.27
N ASN A 513 -3.67 26.02 -9.97
CA ASN A 513 -3.24 27.33 -10.44
C ASN A 513 -2.07 27.27 -11.45
N MET A 514 -1.98 26.18 -12.23
CA MET A 514 -1.07 26.08 -13.37
C MET A 514 -1.72 26.64 -14.65
N ASP A 515 -0.93 26.97 -15.65
CA ASP A 515 -1.47 27.33 -16.97
C ASP A 515 -2.05 26.07 -17.66
N PRO A 516 -3.23 26.16 -18.30
CA PRO A 516 -3.77 25.04 -19.08
C PRO A 516 -2.89 24.69 -20.28
N ILE A 517 -2.67 23.40 -20.51
CA ILE A 517 -1.70 22.90 -21.50
C ILE A 517 -2.43 22.21 -22.65
N ASP A 518 -3.19 21.16 -22.35
CA ASP A 518 -3.91 20.36 -23.33
C ASP A 518 -5.23 19.89 -22.74
N MET A 519 -6.26 20.69 -22.98
CA MET A 519 -7.62 20.45 -22.49
C MET A 519 -8.22 19.14 -23.02
N LYS A 520 -7.80 18.71 -24.22
CA LYS A 520 -8.30 17.46 -24.80
C LYS A 520 -7.69 16.28 -24.06
N LYS A 521 -6.37 16.29 -23.89
CA LYS A 521 -5.65 15.25 -23.17
C LYS A 521 -6.08 15.18 -21.70
N ALA A 522 -6.31 16.34 -21.07
CA ALA A 522 -6.90 16.41 -19.73
C ALA A 522 -8.27 15.71 -19.66
N LYS A 523 -9.16 16.00 -20.61
CA LYS A 523 -10.47 15.36 -20.71
C LYS A 523 -10.36 13.85 -20.89
N ASP A 524 -9.45 13.38 -21.74
CA ASP A 524 -9.20 11.95 -21.94
C ASP A 524 -8.75 11.27 -20.63
N TYR A 525 -7.87 11.90 -19.84
CA TYR A 525 -7.47 11.36 -18.54
C TYR A 525 -8.57 11.36 -17.50
N PHE A 526 -9.38 12.41 -17.42
CA PHE A 526 -10.53 12.39 -16.52
C PHE A 526 -11.52 11.28 -16.89
N HIS A 527 -11.71 10.96 -18.18
CA HIS A 527 -12.50 9.80 -18.58
C HIS A 527 -11.89 8.49 -18.08
N ILE A 528 -10.59 8.28 -18.28
CA ILE A 528 -9.87 7.09 -17.79
C ILE A 528 -9.96 6.99 -16.26
N SER A 529 -9.84 8.12 -15.57
CA SER A 529 -9.96 8.21 -14.12
C SER A 529 -11.34 7.73 -13.66
N VAL A 530 -12.42 8.25 -14.27
CA VAL A 530 -13.81 7.85 -13.99
C VAL A 530 -14.05 6.36 -14.22
N GLU A 531 -13.48 5.79 -15.28
CA GLU A 531 -13.59 4.34 -15.56
C GLU A 531 -12.91 3.46 -14.49
N LYS A 532 -11.94 4.01 -13.75
CA LYS A 532 -11.11 3.29 -12.77
C LYS A 532 -11.52 3.53 -11.31
N ILE A 533 -12.55 4.34 -11.07
CA ILE A 533 -12.99 4.68 -9.71
C ILE A 533 -13.47 3.41 -8.98
N GLN A 534 -13.03 3.27 -7.73
CA GLN A 534 -13.52 2.24 -6.82
C GLN A 534 -14.38 2.81 -5.68
N GLU A 535 -14.22 4.09 -5.33
CA GLU A 535 -14.91 4.76 -4.21
C GLU A 535 -15.40 6.17 -4.58
N ASN A 536 -16.43 6.68 -3.89
CA ASN A 536 -17.14 7.92 -4.26
C ASN A 536 -16.28 9.20 -4.12
N ILE A 537 -15.25 9.20 -3.26
CA ILE A 537 -14.47 10.41 -2.94
C ILE A 537 -13.67 10.95 -4.14
N ASP A 538 -13.17 10.06 -5.00
CA ASP A 538 -12.44 10.46 -6.21
C ASP A 538 -13.34 11.16 -7.23
N LEU A 539 -14.63 10.78 -7.29
CA LEU A 539 -15.57 11.27 -8.28
C LEU A 539 -15.92 12.75 -8.05
N TYR A 540 -15.99 13.19 -6.79
CA TYR A 540 -16.20 14.59 -6.45
C TYR A 540 -15.04 15.47 -6.96
N GLU A 541 -13.79 15.08 -6.69
CA GLU A 541 -12.62 15.83 -7.11
C GLU A 541 -12.52 15.91 -8.64
N ILE A 542 -12.77 14.81 -9.36
CA ILE A 542 -12.85 14.82 -10.82
C ILE A 542 -13.95 15.79 -11.30
N THR A 543 -15.14 15.73 -10.70
CA THR A 543 -16.25 16.63 -11.04
C THR A 543 -15.88 18.10 -10.82
N ARG A 544 -15.12 18.40 -9.75
CA ARG A 544 -14.59 19.75 -9.50
C ARG A 544 -13.66 20.19 -10.62
N HIS A 545 -12.71 19.36 -11.04
CA HIS A 545 -11.80 19.69 -12.13
C HIS A 545 -12.52 19.82 -13.48
N VAL A 546 -13.48 18.93 -13.79
CA VAL A 546 -14.28 19.01 -15.03
C VAL A 546 -15.11 20.29 -15.07
N SER A 547 -15.71 20.68 -13.95
CA SER A 547 -16.55 21.89 -13.87
C SER A 547 -15.72 23.18 -13.84
N LYS A 548 -14.65 23.23 -13.04
CA LYS A 548 -13.85 24.43 -12.82
C LYS A 548 -12.80 24.65 -13.90
N ASP A 549 -12.04 23.61 -14.22
CA ASP A 549 -10.84 23.71 -15.04
C ASP A 549 -11.20 23.44 -16.51
N LEU A 550 -11.90 22.33 -16.81
CA LEU A 550 -12.38 22.06 -18.17
C LEU A 550 -13.57 22.94 -18.59
N LYS A 551 -14.36 23.43 -17.62
CA LYS A 551 -15.60 24.18 -17.87
C LYS A 551 -16.60 23.41 -18.74
N ASP A 552 -16.61 22.07 -18.62
CA ASP A 552 -17.58 21.21 -19.29
C ASP A 552 -18.80 21.01 -18.38
N GLU A 553 -19.69 22.00 -18.37
CA GLU A 553 -20.86 22.03 -17.49
C GLU A 553 -21.76 20.81 -17.68
N LYS A 554 -21.90 20.35 -18.93
CA LYS A 554 -22.74 19.20 -19.27
C LYS A 554 -22.18 17.93 -18.66
N TRP A 555 -20.89 17.67 -18.88
CA TRP A 555 -20.28 16.45 -18.35
C TRP A 555 -20.17 16.49 -16.82
N ALA A 556 -19.84 17.63 -16.23
CA ALA A 556 -19.85 17.79 -14.79
C ALA A 556 -21.23 17.48 -14.17
N LYS A 557 -22.33 17.91 -14.83
CA LYS A 557 -23.68 17.54 -14.39
C LYS A 557 -23.93 16.04 -14.45
N GLU A 558 -23.52 15.37 -15.53
CA GLU A 558 -23.61 13.90 -15.65
C GLU A 558 -22.83 13.17 -14.54
N LEU A 559 -21.65 13.68 -14.16
CA LEU A 559 -20.86 13.15 -13.05
C LEU A 559 -21.51 13.40 -11.67
N CYS A 560 -22.14 14.55 -11.47
CA CYS A 560 -22.95 14.80 -10.26
C CYS A 560 -24.12 13.82 -10.15
N GLU A 561 -24.85 13.58 -11.25
CA GLU A 561 -25.95 12.62 -11.29
C GLU A 561 -25.46 11.19 -11.01
N MET A 562 -24.27 10.83 -11.50
CA MET A 562 -23.63 9.54 -11.21
C MET A 562 -23.32 9.35 -9.73
N GLN A 563 -22.86 10.39 -9.02
CA GLN A 563 -22.61 10.34 -7.56
C GLN A 563 -23.89 10.16 -6.74
N LEU A 564 -25.05 10.58 -7.27
CA LEU A 564 -26.34 10.50 -6.58
C LEU A 564 -27.06 9.16 -6.79
N ASP A 565 -26.64 8.35 -7.76
CA ASP A 565 -27.25 7.09 -8.15
C ASP A 565 -26.62 5.89 -7.42
N SER A 566 -27.32 5.38 -6.41
CA SER A 566 -26.89 4.24 -5.60
C SER A 566 -26.79 2.92 -6.38
N ASN A 567 -27.40 2.82 -7.57
CA ASN A 567 -27.38 1.60 -8.38
C ASN A 567 -26.10 1.44 -9.20
N LYS A 568 -25.24 2.47 -9.24
CA LYS A 568 -23.96 2.45 -9.99
C LYS A 568 -22.77 1.95 -9.17
N GLY A 569 -23.03 1.27 -8.05
CA GLY A 569 -21.98 0.66 -7.22
C GLY A 569 -21.28 1.62 -6.26
N PHE A 570 -21.79 2.84 -6.08
CA PHE A 570 -21.27 3.82 -5.11
C PHE A 570 -22.06 3.77 -3.80
N HIS A 571 -21.37 3.90 -2.66
CA HIS A 571 -22.02 4.12 -1.38
C HIS A 571 -22.82 5.43 -1.41
N ASN A 572 -23.95 5.44 -0.69
CA ASN A 572 -24.73 6.66 -0.49
C ASN A 572 -23.83 7.75 0.12
N LEU A 573 -23.84 8.93 -0.50
CA LEU A 573 -23.15 10.09 0.04
C LEU A 573 -23.73 10.47 1.40
N ASP A 574 -22.85 10.72 2.36
CA ASP A 574 -23.25 11.36 3.61
C ASP A 574 -23.72 12.81 3.37
N PRO A 575 -24.42 13.42 4.33
CA PRO A 575 -24.96 14.77 4.15
C PRO A 575 -23.90 15.87 3.95
N TYR A 576 -22.68 15.74 4.47
CA TYR A 576 -21.62 16.74 4.25
C TYR A 576 -21.14 16.70 2.79
N ASN A 577 -20.96 15.50 2.24
CA ASN A 577 -20.58 15.33 0.85
C ASN A 577 -21.69 15.78 -0.12
N LEU A 578 -22.97 15.58 0.24
CA LEU A 578 -24.09 16.15 -0.52
C LEU A 578 -24.09 17.67 -0.51
N VAL A 579 -23.76 18.31 0.61
CA VAL A 579 -23.62 19.78 0.71
C VAL A 579 -22.49 20.27 -0.18
N ASN A 580 -21.31 19.62 -0.15
CA ASN A 580 -20.19 19.95 -1.03
C ASN A 580 -20.59 19.86 -2.51
N LEU A 581 -21.30 18.79 -2.89
CA LEU A 581 -21.79 18.61 -4.26
C LEU A 581 -22.82 19.68 -4.65
N ALA A 582 -23.75 20.03 -3.75
CA ALA A 582 -24.74 21.08 -3.99
C ALA A 582 -24.07 22.45 -4.18
N ASN A 583 -23.07 22.76 -3.37
CA ASN A 583 -22.26 23.98 -3.48
C ASN A 583 -21.49 24.01 -4.80
N LEU A 584 -20.87 22.90 -5.22
CA LEU A 584 -20.21 22.79 -6.52
C LEU A 584 -21.19 23.03 -7.68
N VAL A 585 -22.36 22.41 -7.65
CA VAL A 585 -23.41 22.60 -8.68
C VAL A 585 -23.87 24.06 -8.74
N ASN A 586 -24.07 24.70 -7.58
CA ASN A 586 -24.47 26.10 -7.52
C ASN A 586 -23.38 27.05 -8.03
N VAL A 587 -22.13 26.86 -7.59
CA VAL A 587 -21.03 27.79 -7.90
C VAL A 587 -20.48 27.57 -9.30
N ASN A 588 -20.22 26.32 -9.69
CA ASN A 588 -19.53 26.00 -10.94
C ASN A 588 -20.48 25.76 -12.11
N LEU A 589 -21.67 25.20 -11.88
CA LEU A 589 -22.64 24.91 -12.94
C LEU A 589 -23.77 25.95 -13.02
N ASN A 590 -23.87 26.84 -12.03
CA ASN A 590 -24.92 27.86 -11.93
C ASN A 590 -26.35 27.28 -12.06
N ASP A 591 -26.55 26.02 -11.62
CA ASP A 591 -27.84 25.32 -11.65
C ASP A 591 -28.46 25.29 -10.24
N LYS A 592 -29.08 26.42 -9.87
CA LYS A 592 -29.68 26.59 -8.53
C LYS A 592 -30.79 25.59 -8.23
N ASP A 593 -31.54 25.17 -9.24
CA ASP A 593 -32.64 24.22 -9.06
C ASP A 593 -32.10 22.82 -8.79
N PHE A 594 -31.03 22.41 -9.48
CA PHE A 594 -30.40 21.12 -9.22
C PHE A 594 -29.69 21.11 -7.85
N ALA A 595 -28.94 22.16 -7.51
CA ALA A 595 -28.32 22.28 -6.18
C ALA A 595 -29.38 22.22 -5.06
N LYS A 596 -30.54 22.85 -5.24
CA LYS A 596 -31.67 22.76 -4.31
C LYS A 596 -32.16 21.33 -4.10
N GLN A 597 -32.24 20.52 -5.15
CA GLN A 597 -32.65 19.11 -5.05
C GLN A 597 -31.64 18.30 -4.23
N ILE A 598 -30.35 18.58 -4.38
CA ILE A 598 -29.29 17.92 -3.61
C ILE A 598 -29.36 18.32 -2.13
N PHE A 599 -29.58 19.60 -1.83
CA PHE A 599 -29.82 20.05 -0.45
C PHE A 599 -31.04 19.41 0.19
N ILE A 600 -32.14 19.23 -0.56
CA ILE A 600 -33.33 18.51 -0.08
C ILE A 600 -32.96 17.07 0.28
N LYS A 601 -32.21 16.37 -0.58
CA LYS A 601 -31.74 14.99 -0.30
C LYS A 601 -30.88 14.93 0.96
N ALA A 602 -29.97 15.89 1.16
CA ALA A 602 -29.17 15.99 2.38
C ALA A 602 -30.05 16.16 3.63
N LEU A 603 -31.02 17.08 3.59
CA LEU A 603 -31.96 17.32 4.70
C LEU A 603 -32.85 16.11 5.00
N GLU A 604 -33.25 15.35 3.99
CA GLU A 604 -34.06 14.14 4.17
C GLU A 604 -33.28 13.03 4.89
N ILE A 605 -32.00 12.87 4.59
CA ILE A 605 -31.11 11.93 5.30
C ILE A 605 -30.86 12.42 6.74
N SER A 606 -30.71 13.73 6.94
CA SER A 606 -30.39 14.33 8.24
C SER A 606 -31.60 14.60 9.14
N ILE A 607 -32.82 14.16 8.79
CA ILE A 607 -34.07 14.58 9.47
C ILE A 607 -34.15 14.28 10.99
N ASN A 608 -33.29 13.39 11.49
CA ASN A 608 -33.21 13.05 12.92
C ASN A 608 -31.98 13.63 13.64
N ASP A 609 -31.18 14.44 12.94
CA ASP A 609 -29.98 15.09 13.46
C ASP A 609 -30.12 16.62 13.30
N ASN A 610 -30.52 17.28 14.39
CA ASN A 610 -30.77 18.72 14.39
C ASN A 610 -29.49 19.54 14.16
N GLU A 611 -28.33 19.06 14.60
CA GLU A 611 -27.06 19.78 14.39
C GLU A 611 -26.70 19.76 12.91
N LEU A 612 -26.87 18.62 12.26
CA LEU A 612 -26.60 18.46 10.83
C LEU A 612 -27.61 19.22 9.96
N VAL A 613 -28.88 19.25 10.35
CA VAL A 613 -29.89 20.10 9.70
C VAL A 613 -29.49 21.57 9.82
N ASP A 614 -29.06 22.03 10.99
CA ASP A 614 -28.62 23.42 11.18
C ASP A 614 -27.40 23.75 10.32
N TYR A 615 -26.41 22.86 10.23
CA TYR A 615 -25.27 23.00 9.32
C TYR A 615 -25.72 23.15 7.85
N ILE A 616 -26.62 22.28 7.36
CA ILE A 616 -27.11 22.36 5.98
C ILE A 616 -27.85 23.67 5.73
N LEU A 617 -28.69 24.10 6.67
CA LEU A 617 -29.44 25.36 6.56
C LEU A 617 -28.51 26.57 6.55
N ASP A 618 -27.45 26.55 7.35
CA ASP A 618 -26.41 27.58 7.38
C ASP A 618 -25.71 27.70 6.03
N GLU A 619 -25.40 26.58 5.38
CA GLU A 619 -24.82 26.57 4.03
C GLU A 619 -25.79 27.09 2.95
N VAL A 620 -27.09 26.78 3.06
CA VAL A 620 -28.12 27.32 2.13
C VAL A 620 -28.25 28.85 2.25
N GLN A 621 -28.15 29.40 3.45
CA GLN A 621 -28.23 30.86 3.68
C GLN A 621 -26.88 31.57 3.56
N ASN A 622 -25.77 30.83 3.43
CA ASN A 622 -24.42 31.37 3.36
C ASN A 622 -24.28 32.32 2.16
N GLU A 623 -23.85 33.55 2.41
CA GLU A 623 -23.71 34.59 1.39
C GLU A 623 -22.62 34.27 0.36
N TRP A 624 -21.67 33.39 0.72
CA TRP A 624 -20.58 32.91 -0.13
C TRP A 624 -20.92 31.57 -0.82
N GLY A 625 -22.09 31.00 -0.54
CA GLY A 625 -22.57 29.70 -1.07
C GLY A 625 -23.86 29.86 -1.89
N TYR A 626 -24.92 29.12 -1.51
CA TYR A 626 -26.20 29.13 -2.23
C TYR A 626 -26.94 30.48 -2.14
N ASN A 627 -26.78 31.16 -1.00
CA ASN A 627 -27.28 32.51 -0.71
C ASN A 627 -28.81 32.66 -0.92
N ASP A 628 -29.59 31.79 -0.29
CA ASP A 628 -31.06 31.89 -0.29
C ASP A 628 -31.63 31.79 1.12
N LYS A 629 -31.69 32.94 1.80
CA LYS A 629 -32.23 33.07 3.16
C LYS A 629 -33.72 32.69 3.24
N VAL A 630 -34.48 32.94 2.17
CA VAL A 630 -35.92 32.62 2.13
C VAL A 630 -36.10 31.10 2.07
N LEU A 631 -35.33 30.43 1.20
CA LEU A 631 -35.36 28.98 1.10
C LEU A 631 -34.87 28.30 2.38
N ALA A 632 -33.82 28.83 3.01
CA ALA A 632 -33.36 28.33 4.30
C ALA A 632 -34.45 28.43 5.37
N ASP A 633 -35.21 29.53 5.43
CA ASP A 633 -36.35 29.68 6.35
C ASP A 633 -37.51 28.71 6.02
N GLU A 634 -37.76 28.42 4.74
CA GLU A 634 -38.72 27.40 4.32
C GLU A 634 -38.30 26.00 4.76
N PHE A 635 -37.04 25.63 4.53
CA PHE A 635 -36.49 24.34 4.96
C PHE A 635 -36.45 24.23 6.48
N ARG A 636 -36.10 25.30 7.21
CA ARG A 636 -36.12 25.35 8.67
C ARG A 636 -37.51 25.01 9.23
N LYS A 637 -38.58 25.53 8.62
CA LYS A 637 -39.96 25.19 9.04
C LYS A 637 -40.36 23.75 8.76
N LYS A 638 -39.77 23.12 7.73
CA LYS A 638 -40.14 21.78 7.27
C LYS A 638 -39.34 20.67 7.96
N TYR A 639 -38.05 20.87 8.17
CA TYR A 639 -37.11 19.83 8.59
C TYR A 639 -36.61 20.00 10.03
N LYS A 640 -36.72 21.19 10.63
CA LYS A 640 -36.37 21.39 12.05
C LYS A 640 -37.56 21.02 12.94
N LYS A 641 -37.37 20.05 13.83
CA LYS A 641 -38.39 19.59 14.80
C LYS A 641 -38.34 20.35 16.11
#